data_AF-A0A8H4YAC7-F1
#
_entry.id   AF-A0A8H4YAC7-F1
#
_cell.length_a   1.000
_cell.length_b   1.000
_cell.length_c   1.000
_cell.angle_alpha   90.00
_cell.angle_beta   90.00
_cell.angle_gamma   90.00
#
_symmetry.space_group_name_H-M   'P 1'
#
loop_
_entity.id
_entity.type
_entity.pdbx_description
1 polymer ?
#
loop_
_entity_poly.entity_id
_entity_poly.type
_entity_poly.pdbx_seq_one_letter_code
_entity_poly.pdbx_strand_id
1 'polypeptide(L)'
;MEKNKDKAIRASKDQKATTKKWTLKASIEALNFGALYELMDPNAKQDVAAVLGHYKVAELGLVYNYSSDGKGSGFKVSGKMILDKVALSMAYTYDQSGWSVAAWLTAEELKDKNLLLGDVIDNLAGNDGDDAEELPDFIRNLPIVKGSGDKIIDVTCLKMSKKSDKPAAADEEKKDSYILFQATVSLGSFRINFVHHRDLSQDPKDPPKRVFRIAMGELPKLKMDTLGELPQPFDEIVYLWVQDSKGQKQPGKEAGLTEAEVKRINTGIKRGDDESSTEWLFYRDTRKPEGRKPTDVVLLTGSHFIIIAKNANEKLAILDYTVGRKKKPAPETLTTSSLSVTAASGDGEKKSGKGKSLMASCKKVAGAITISNIGLRYENNVLSVLLDATFVLGPIGFRFIEAAIGIDLSNKTLHDLTLDNVRFGLSGLAVAFDQPPIRIGGIFVHKKQDSMEYYAGGIVISLEPYQFVAGGLYGKVKLSKDGEPYDTAFVFAKLNGPLITLEFAEISGITGGFGYNSEIKVPTVETVRDFPFLQQDGVGDNLLDYLSKLVSVDGTGSFTVRRGSMWLAAGLRVSAVQMLDVDAVFVVAWNPSVTLGIFGVGVADIPKTKGSRTFAHVELGILAVVDFGAGVFRAEMQLAPSSYIFDPSCSLTGGFALYYWFNDRVPERSGEWVFTIGGYHRSFKRPDYYPNPPRLGIRWKVGSNISIVGEAYLAITPKCCMGGGRLQATLTAGPLRAWFSAWADFLINFMPFDFQGQVGVNVGVSCKVDLLITSFTVSAEVGAQLDLLGPPLRGRVKVDFWVVSFTVNFGPDAQRGAPPTLLQFYEMVLVSGKPEAIASSFISAAHASAPKAGNETPHVFTCRGGLIQDDGKESGVSAEKTAWNVKGDEFVVGIDVRFSLSYAKVSRPKEFGENPDVPEWEDKGDYSLYAKPMQISNTISSTLTVDISPVKSKSTLSLEEDNLMDENWQVTPIVKEVPSALWGEYKKSENPRETGRNDIDTLLDGKKGTLPRMMGLSIKPPKPKLADDEIGTFDAIKAMQMAVFNEKDTPEFHGFKPADSGFYPSSEDERYRKVKEIWKGTPIDPRAEILSVLNKGLGWATRLTASTPNRLVENLGSMLMAAPQISVN
;
A
#
# COMPACT_ATOMS: atom_id res chain seq x y z
N MET A 1 12.99 31.97 61.46
CA MET A 1 12.38 33.07 62.24
C MET A 1 12.20 32.59 63.67
N GLU A 2 12.69 33.39 64.61
CA GLU A 2 12.41 33.25 66.04
C GLU A 2 10.91 33.29 66.35
N LYS A 3 10.59 32.78 67.55
CA LYS A 3 9.31 32.82 68.29
C LYS A 3 8.27 31.75 67.93
N ASN A 4 8.31 30.66 68.69
CA ASN A 4 7.15 30.25 69.49
C ASN A 4 7.64 29.46 70.71
N LYS A 5 7.73 30.16 71.84
CA LYS A 5 7.91 29.55 73.16
C LYS A 5 6.54 29.04 73.63
N ASP A 6 6.57 27.84 74.21
CA ASP A 6 5.54 27.14 75.00
C ASP A 6 4.97 25.87 74.35
N LYS A 7 5.75 24.78 74.44
CA LYS A 7 5.22 23.40 74.49
C LYS A 7 5.84 22.69 75.68
N ALA A 8 5.02 22.42 76.69
CA ALA A 8 5.44 21.80 77.94
C ALA A 8 5.80 20.32 77.73
N ILE A 9 7.08 19.98 77.87
CA ILE A 9 7.54 18.59 77.99
C ILE A 9 7.24 18.13 79.43
N ARG A 10 6.25 17.24 79.61
CA ARG A 10 6.00 16.58 80.90
C ARG A 10 6.81 15.28 80.97
N ALA A 11 7.89 15.27 81.77
CA ALA A 11 8.59 14.05 82.15
C ALA A 11 7.95 13.48 83.43
N SER A 12 7.43 12.25 83.39
CA SER A 12 7.03 11.51 84.60
C SER A 12 8.02 10.37 84.88
N LYS A 13 8.37 10.20 86.15
CA LYS A 13 9.30 9.17 86.64
C LYS A 13 8.51 8.17 87.47
N ASP A 14 8.35 6.95 86.96
CA ASP A 14 7.78 5.83 87.74
C ASP A 14 8.94 4.99 88.31
N GLN A 15 9.07 4.95 89.62
CA GLN A 15 10.05 4.11 90.33
C GLN A 15 9.32 2.98 91.07
N LYS A 16 9.29 1.78 90.47
CA LYS A 16 9.20 0.51 91.19
C LYS A 16 10.26 -0.45 90.68
N ALA A 17 11.08 -0.96 91.60
CA ALA A 17 12.39 -1.56 91.37
C ALA A 17 12.36 -3.04 90.98
N THR A 18 13.30 -3.44 90.11
CA THR A 18 14.26 -4.58 90.25
C THR A 18 15.10 -4.82 88.99
N THR A 19 14.82 -4.12 87.88
CA THR A 19 15.73 -4.03 86.72
C THR A 19 16.19 -2.59 86.55
N LYS A 20 17.49 -2.34 86.33
CA LYS A 20 18.08 -0.99 86.15
C LYS A 20 17.67 -0.30 84.84
N LYS A 21 16.42 -0.44 84.39
CA LYS A 21 15.91 0.16 83.15
C LYS A 21 15.07 1.39 83.48
N TRP A 22 15.25 2.47 82.73
CA TRP A 22 14.45 3.68 82.84
C TRP A 22 13.86 4.05 81.48
N THR A 23 12.67 4.64 81.47
CA THR A 23 11.92 5.01 80.26
C THR A 23 11.59 6.50 80.29
N LEU A 24 11.88 7.21 79.19
CA LEU A 24 11.51 8.62 79.01
C LEU A 24 10.27 8.71 78.12
N LYS A 25 9.26 9.47 78.53
CA LYS A 25 8.05 9.75 77.72
C LYS A 25 7.96 11.23 77.39
N ALA A 26 7.61 11.56 76.15
CA ALA A 26 7.33 12.94 75.71
C ALA A 26 6.17 12.96 74.70
N SER A 27 5.42 14.06 74.62
CA SER A 27 4.33 14.24 73.65
C SER A 27 4.44 15.60 72.97
N ILE A 28 4.11 15.66 71.67
CA ILE A 28 4.15 16.87 70.86
C ILE A 28 3.07 16.80 69.78
N GLU A 29 2.46 17.94 69.45
CA GLU A 29 1.39 18.06 68.48
C GLU A 29 1.82 18.91 67.28
N ALA A 30 1.20 18.70 66.12
CA ALA A 30 1.35 19.47 64.88
C ALA A 30 2.81 19.64 64.40
N LEU A 31 3.41 18.56 63.91
CA LEU A 31 4.76 18.54 63.34
C LEU A 31 4.75 17.95 61.93
N ASN A 32 5.79 18.21 61.13
CA ASN A 32 6.11 17.35 59.99
C ASN A 32 6.99 16.19 60.44
N PHE A 33 6.89 15.04 59.78
CA PHE A 33 7.73 13.87 60.08
C PHE A 33 9.23 14.19 59.92
N GLY A 34 9.58 15.11 59.02
CA GLY A 34 10.93 15.66 58.90
C GLY A 34 11.46 16.34 60.17
N ALA A 35 10.61 16.79 61.09
CA ALA A 35 11.05 17.31 62.39
C ALA A 35 11.68 16.23 63.29
N LEU A 36 11.48 14.95 62.96
CA LEU A 36 12.10 13.81 63.65
C LEU A 36 13.50 13.48 63.10
N TYR A 37 14.06 14.32 62.22
CA TYR A 37 15.32 14.07 61.53
C TYR A 37 16.48 13.65 62.44
N GLU A 38 16.63 14.29 63.62
CA GLU A 38 17.69 13.94 64.59
C GLU A 38 17.41 12.64 65.36
N LEU A 39 16.18 12.13 65.33
CA LEU A 39 15.82 10.85 65.91
C LEU A 39 15.98 9.70 64.89
N MET A 40 16.03 9.99 63.59
CA MET A 40 16.16 8.96 62.56
C MET A 40 17.54 8.29 62.58
N ASP A 41 17.61 7.09 61.99
CA ASP A 41 18.85 6.35 61.78
C ASP A 41 19.94 7.27 61.19
N PRO A 42 21.08 7.49 61.87
CA PRO A 42 22.16 8.34 61.37
C PRO A 42 22.65 7.93 59.97
N ASN A 43 22.59 6.63 59.65
CA ASN A 43 22.99 6.08 58.37
C ASN A 43 21.90 6.18 57.29
N ALA A 44 20.69 6.68 57.60
CA ALA A 44 19.61 6.80 56.61
C ALA A 44 18.80 8.10 56.72
N LYS A 45 19.05 8.97 57.71
CA LYS A 45 18.18 10.12 58.05
C LYS A 45 17.84 11.07 56.89
N GLN A 46 18.79 11.30 55.97
CA GLN A 46 18.54 12.11 54.76
C GLN A 46 17.61 11.40 53.77
N ASP A 47 17.83 10.10 53.54
CA ASP A 47 17.02 9.28 52.64
C ASP A 47 15.63 9.00 53.23
N VAL A 48 15.52 8.83 54.55
CA VAL A 48 14.23 8.74 55.27
C VAL A 48 13.46 10.06 55.17
N ALA A 49 14.14 11.20 55.32
CA ALA A 49 13.51 12.51 55.13
C ALA A 49 13.06 12.74 53.67
N ALA A 50 13.79 12.21 52.68
CA ALA A 50 13.39 12.29 51.28
C ALA A 50 12.11 11.48 50.97
N VAL A 51 11.86 10.40 51.72
CA VAL A 51 10.71 9.51 51.50
C VAL A 51 9.50 9.85 52.39
N LEU A 52 9.75 10.29 53.62
CA LEU A 52 8.72 10.50 54.64
C LEU A 52 8.61 11.95 55.14
N GLY A 53 9.58 12.82 54.82
CA GLY A 53 9.72 14.13 55.47
C GLY A 53 8.55 15.08 55.25
N HIS A 54 7.79 14.89 54.17
CA HIS A 54 6.63 15.70 53.80
C HIS A 54 5.35 15.33 54.55
N TYR A 55 5.25 14.14 55.16
CA TYR A 55 4.03 13.75 55.88
C TYR A 55 3.84 14.59 57.15
N LYS A 56 2.63 15.10 57.35
CA LYS A 56 2.21 15.81 58.56
C LYS A 56 1.85 14.82 59.66
N VAL A 57 2.21 15.12 60.89
CA VAL A 57 1.91 14.34 62.09
C VAL A 57 1.10 15.21 63.06
N ALA A 58 -0.15 14.81 63.31
CA ALA A 58 -1.10 15.56 64.14
C ALA A 58 -0.72 15.49 65.62
N GLU A 59 -0.43 14.29 66.12
CA GLU A 59 -0.03 14.02 67.50
C GLU A 59 1.09 12.98 67.51
N LEU A 60 2.06 13.13 68.42
CA LEU A 60 3.22 12.26 68.53
C LEU A 60 3.60 12.06 69.99
N GLY A 61 3.67 10.82 70.42
CA GLY A 61 4.22 10.36 71.69
C GLY A 61 5.53 9.60 71.47
N LEU A 62 6.58 9.99 72.19
CA LEU A 62 7.89 9.34 72.20
C LEU A 62 8.07 8.54 73.49
N VAL A 63 8.56 7.31 73.38
CA VAL A 63 8.94 6.42 74.49
C VAL A 63 10.37 5.95 74.24
N TYR A 64 11.33 6.45 75.01
CA TYR A 64 12.74 6.10 74.90
C TYR A 64 13.14 5.11 76.01
N ASN A 65 13.81 4.01 75.66
CA ASN A 65 14.20 2.96 76.59
C ASN A 65 15.72 2.91 76.79
N TYR A 66 16.13 2.73 78.05
CA TYR A 66 17.54 2.60 78.43
C TYR A 66 17.84 1.23 79.05
N SER A 67 19.00 0.65 78.72
CA SER A 67 19.51 -0.59 79.28
C SER A 67 20.07 -0.41 80.70
N SER A 68 20.40 -1.52 81.36
CA SER A 68 20.85 -1.57 82.76
C SER A 68 22.17 -0.86 83.07
N ASP A 69 22.94 -0.53 82.04
CA ASP A 69 24.18 0.25 82.06
C ASP A 69 23.97 1.74 81.74
N GLY A 70 22.72 2.18 81.59
CA GLY A 70 22.36 3.57 81.28
C GLY A 70 22.53 3.97 79.82
N LYS A 71 22.88 3.03 78.92
CA LYS A 71 22.94 3.29 77.47
C LYS A 71 21.54 3.20 76.85
N GLY A 72 21.28 3.98 75.81
CA GLY A 72 20.02 3.89 75.07
C GLY A 72 19.92 2.55 74.33
N SER A 73 18.82 1.81 74.53
CA SER A 73 18.61 0.51 73.89
C SER A 73 17.65 0.56 72.69
N GLY A 74 16.89 1.65 72.56
CA GLY A 74 15.93 1.88 71.48
C GLY A 74 14.80 2.80 71.90
N PHE A 75 13.98 3.25 70.95
CA PHE A 75 12.81 4.07 71.24
C PHE A 75 11.66 3.80 70.28
N LYS A 76 10.45 4.11 70.74
CA LYS A 76 9.20 4.00 69.99
C LYS A 76 8.53 5.35 69.95
N VAL A 77 8.11 5.76 68.77
CA VAL A 77 7.25 6.91 68.54
C VAL A 77 5.88 6.38 68.11
N SER A 78 4.80 6.86 68.70
CA SER A 78 3.42 6.54 68.32
C SER A 78 2.63 7.81 68.11
N GLY A 79 1.77 7.88 67.11
CA GLY A 79 1.06 9.12 66.79
C GLY A 79 0.00 8.96 65.72
N LYS A 80 -0.40 10.07 65.11
CA LYS A 80 -1.26 10.06 63.92
C LYS A 80 -0.63 10.81 62.76
N MET A 81 -0.43 10.13 61.65
CA MET A 81 0.06 10.67 60.38
C MET A 81 -1.12 11.10 59.51
N ILE A 82 -1.15 12.35 59.08
CA ILE A 82 -2.21 12.89 58.22
C ILE A 82 -1.94 12.48 56.77
N LEU A 83 -2.97 11.93 56.12
CA LEU A 83 -3.00 11.61 54.69
C LEU A 83 -4.32 12.16 54.13
N ASP A 84 -4.24 13.28 53.40
CA ASP A 84 -5.43 14.04 52.96
C ASP A 84 -6.46 14.29 54.10
N LYS A 85 -7.70 13.79 53.95
CA LYS A 85 -8.82 13.94 54.91
C LYS A 85 -8.77 12.93 56.06
N VAL A 86 -7.82 12.01 56.09
CA VAL A 86 -7.72 10.93 57.10
C VAL A 86 -6.44 11.04 57.94
N ALA A 87 -6.49 10.49 59.15
CA ALA A 87 -5.36 10.44 60.07
C ALA A 87 -5.06 8.98 60.39
N LEU A 88 -3.94 8.47 59.88
CA LEU A 88 -3.46 7.10 60.06
C LEU A 88 -2.80 6.98 61.43
N SER A 89 -3.19 5.98 62.21
CA SER A 89 -2.46 5.59 63.41
C SER A 89 -1.05 5.16 63.02
N MET A 90 -0.01 5.74 63.62
CA MET A 90 1.38 5.48 63.26
C MET A 90 2.21 4.97 64.43
N ALA A 91 3.20 4.15 64.12
CA ALA A 91 4.26 3.72 65.01
C ALA A 91 5.61 3.75 64.28
N TYR A 92 6.60 4.41 64.86
CA TYR A 92 7.99 4.29 64.46
C TYR A 92 8.77 3.60 65.57
N THR A 93 9.54 2.58 65.23
CA THR A 93 10.39 1.83 66.17
C THR A 93 11.84 1.92 65.73
N TYR A 94 12.75 2.14 66.68
CA TYR A 94 14.19 2.12 66.45
C TYR A 94 14.87 1.32 67.56
N ASP A 95 15.55 0.22 67.21
CA ASP A 95 16.31 -0.61 68.13
C ASP A 95 17.53 -1.26 67.43
N GLN A 96 18.19 -2.22 68.10
CA GLN A 96 19.38 -2.91 67.54
C GLN A 96 19.06 -3.73 66.28
N SER A 97 17.81 -4.10 66.05
CA SER A 97 17.36 -4.82 64.85
C SER A 97 17.05 -3.91 63.66
N GLY A 98 17.18 -2.58 63.84
CA GLY A 98 16.96 -1.58 62.80
C GLY A 98 15.80 -0.64 63.13
N TRP A 99 15.17 -0.11 62.09
CA TRP A 99 14.03 0.80 62.24
C TRP A 99 12.87 0.47 61.31
N SER A 100 11.66 0.79 61.77
CA SER A 100 10.44 0.64 60.97
C SER A 100 9.46 1.76 61.24
N VAL A 101 8.80 2.24 60.19
CA VAL A 101 7.58 3.04 60.29
C VAL A 101 6.43 2.14 59.84
N ALA A 102 5.39 2.06 60.65
CA ALA A 102 4.11 1.49 60.29
C ALA A 102 3.03 2.56 60.50
N ALA A 103 2.15 2.77 59.54
CA ALA A 103 0.97 3.61 59.70
C ALA A 103 -0.25 2.95 59.07
N TRP A 104 -1.39 2.97 59.74
CA TRP A 104 -2.58 2.27 59.27
C TRP A 104 -3.86 3.07 59.52
N LEU A 105 -4.85 2.86 58.64
CA LEU A 105 -6.21 3.37 58.78
C LEU A 105 -7.17 2.19 58.96
N THR A 106 -8.00 2.22 59.98
CA THR A 106 -9.03 1.21 60.21
C THR A 106 -10.36 1.58 59.56
N ALA A 107 -11.27 0.62 59.43
CA ALA A 107 -12.58 0.85 58.83
C ALA A 107 -13.47 1.85 59.60
N GLU A 108 -13.30 1.95 60.92
CA GLU A 108 -14.05 2.92 61.74
C GLU A 108 -13.59 4.36 61.47
N GLU A 109 -12.29 4.58 61.26
CA GLU A 109 -11.70 5.91 61.05
C GLU A 109 -11.99 6.51 59.66
N LEU A 110 -12.45 5.68 58.70
CA LEU A 110 -12.87 6.11 57.37
C LEU A 110 -14.34 6.55 57.33
N LYS A 111 -15.16 6.14 58.30
CA LYS A 111 -16.62 6.35 58.28
C LYS A 111 -16.97 7.82 57.99
N ASP A 112 -17.88 8.04 57.04
CA ASP A 112 -18.39 9.35 56.59
C ASP A 112 -17.36 10.26 55.88
N LYS A 113 -16.21 9.75 55.44
CA LYS A 113 -15.22 10.49 54.64
C LYS A 113 -15.18 9.99 53.20
N ASN A 114 -15.38 10.89 52.24
CA ASN A 114 -15.20 10.60 50.82
C ASN A 114 -13.74 10.84 50.40
N LEU A 115 -12.99 9.75 50.27
CA LEU A 115 -11.55 9.76 49.96
C LEU A 115 -11.34 9.10 48.59
N LEU A 116 -10.77 9.83 47.63
CA LEU A 116 -10.44 9.30 46.31
C LEU A 116 -9.01 8.77 46.29
N LEU A 117 -8.76 7.80 45.42
CA LEU A 117 -7.45 7.20 45.27
C LEU A 117 -6.42 8.20 44.74
N GLY A 118 -6.81 9.07 43.80
CA GLY A 118 -5.96 10.16 43.31
C GLY A 118 -5.45 11.03 44.46
N ASP A 119 -6.36 11.49 45.33
CA ASP A 119 -6.02 12.30 46.52
C ASP A 119 -5.01 11.58 47.43
N VAL A 120 -5.18 10.26 47.60
CA VAL A 120 -4.25 9.44 48.40
C VAL A 120 -2.90 9.30 47.73
N ILE A 121 -2.84 9.04 46.42
CA ILE A 121 -1.58 8.89 45.69
C ILE A 121 -0.81 10.22 45.67
N ASP A 122 -1.49 11.35 45.46
CA ASP A 122 -0.87 12.68 45.50
C ASP A 122 -0.20 12.96 46.85
N ASN A 123 -0.91 12.64 47.95
CA ASN A 123 -0.37 12.81 49.30
C ASN A 123 0.75 11.80 49.59
N LEU A 124 0.66 10.57 49.07
CA LEU A 124 1.74 9.59 49.19
C LEU A 124 2.99 10.04 48.40
N ALA A 125 2.81 10.66 47.24
CA ALA A 125 3.88 11.19 46.40
C ALA A 125 4.45 12.53 46.90
N GLY A 126 3.72 13.29 47.72
CA GLY A 126 4.26 14.47 48.41
C GLY A 126 4.51 15.69 47.53
N ASN A 127 3.74 15.84 46.45
CA ASN A 127 4.00 16.82 45.39
C ASN A 127 2.80 17.75 45.08
N ASP A 128 1.91 17.97 46.05
CA ASP A 128 0.78 18.93 45.98
C ASP A 128 -0.09 18.90 44.70
N GLY A 129 -0.20 17.75 44.01
CA GLY A 129 -1.20 17.51 42.96
C GLY A 129 -0.67 17.23 41.53
N ASP A 130 0.63 17.35 41.25
CA ASP A 130 1.16 17.20 39.88
C ASP A 130 1.27 15.72 39.42
N ASP A 131 1.48 14.78 40.35
CA ASP A 131 1.81 13.38 40.01
C ASP A 131 0.55 12.54 39.68
N ALA A 132 -0.61 12.78 40.30
CA ALA A 132 -1.86 12.08 39.95
C ALA A 132 -2.47 12.52 38.62
N GLU A 133 -2.04 13.63 38.02
CA GLU A 133 -2.45 14.02 36.65
C GLU A 133 -1.88 13.07 35.59
N GLU A 134 -0.79 12.34 35.89
CA GLU A 134 -0.25 11.32 35.00
C GLU A 134 -1.06 10.01 34.98
N LEU A 135 -1.95 9.81 35.97
CA LEU A 135 -2.80 8.63 36.07
C LEU A 135 -4.09 8.81 35.26
N PRO A 136 -4.56 7.77 34.56
CA PRO A 136 -5.87 7.80 33.92
C PRO A 136 -7.01 8.12 34.89
N ASP A 137 -8.01 8.87 34.41
CA ASP A 137 -9.16 9.31 35.22
C ASP A 137 -9.88 8.15 35.93
N PHE A 138 -9.99 6.99 35.27
CA PHE A 138 -10.64 5.81 35.84
C PHE A 138 -9.91 5.22 37.07
N ILE A 139 -8.63 5.58 37.27
CA ILE A 139 -7.83 5.22 38.44
C ILE A 139 -7.88 6.33 39.47
N ARG A 140 -7.67 7.58 39.04
CA ARG A 140 -7.66 8.76 39.91
C ARG A 140 -8.98 8.89 40.69
N ASN A 141 -10.10 8.62 40.04
CA ASN A 141 -11.44 8.81 40.60
C ASN A 141 -11.98 7.61 41.39
N LEU A 142 -11.16 6.60 41.74
CA LEU A 142 -11.60 5.45 42.51
C LEU A 142 -11.89 5.83 43.98
N PRO A 143 -13.12 5.64 44.49
CA PRO A 143 -13.44 5.89 45.89
C PRO A 143 -12.87 4.78 46.79
N ILE A 144 -12.25 5.17 47.90
CA ILE A 144 -11.77 4.21 48.90
C ILE A 144 -12.94 3.73 49.75
N VAL A 145 -13.21 2.43 49.66
CA VAL A 145 -14.32 1.76 50.37
C VAL A 145 -13.79 0.64 51.27
N LYS A 146 -14.58 0.27 52.29
CA LYS A 146 -14.21 -0.79 53.25
C LYS A 146 -13.93 -2.11 52.50
N GLY A 147 -12.72 -2.64 52.67
CA GLY A 147 -12.30 -3.95 52.16
C GLY A 147 -12.52 -5.09 53.16
N SER A 148 -12.03 -6.29 52.82
CA SER A 148 -12.16 -7.51 53.65
C SER A 148 -11.21 -7.59 54.86
N GLY A 149 -10.21 -6.69 54.97
CA GLY A 149 -9.26 -6.64 56.08
C GLY A 149 -9.54 -5.53 57.09
N ASP A 150 -8.97 -5.66 58.29
CA ASP A 150 -9.11 -4.68 59.38
C ASP A 150 -8.42 -3.33 59.08
N LYS A 151 -7.40 -3.33 58.22
CA LYS A 151 -6.68 -2.14 57.76
C LYS A 151 -7.06 -1.79 56.32
N ILE A 152 -7.63 -0.61 56.11
CA ILE A 152 -7.98 -0.08 54.79
C ILE A 152 -6.75 0.48 54.09
N ILE A 153 -5.95 1.27 54.80
CA ILE A 153 -4.64 1.73 54.35
C ILE A 153 -3.61 1.14 55.30
N ASP A 154 -2.57 0.50 54.77
CA ASP A 154 -1.43 0.02 55.55
C ASP A 154 -0.13 0.50 54.89
N VAL A 155 0.63 1.28 55.63
CA VAL A 155 1.88 1.88 55.20
C VAL A 155 3.01 1.27 56.01
N THR A 156 4.04 0.82 55.34
CA THR A 156 5.28 0.36 55.96
C THR A 156 6.48 1.01 55.28
N CYS A 157 7.45 1.46 56.07
CA CYS A 157 8.71 1.98 55.57
C CYS A 157 9.85 1.40 56.39
N LEU A 158 10.79 0.76 55.70
CA LEU A 158 11.87 -0.04 56.31
C LEU A 158 13.18 0.21 55.56
N LYS A 159 14.30 0.10 56.27
CA LYS A 159 15.63 -0.06 55.67
C LYS A 159 15.85 -1.55 55.37
N MET A 160 16.17 -1.88 54.13
CA MET A 160 16.38 -3.25 53.63
C MET A 160 17.84 -3.46 53.24
N SER A 161 18.35 -4.66 53.46
CA SER A 161 19.71 -5.05 53.06
C SER A 161 19.75 -5.40 51.58
N LYS A 162 20.80 -4.99 50.86
CA LYS A 162 21.08 -5.48 49.49
C LYS A 162 21.71 -6.88 49.48
N LYS A 163 22.19 -7.35 50.64
CA LYS A 163 22.89 -8.63 50.80
C LYS A 163 21.97 -9.76 51.26
N SER A 164 20.79 -9.44 51.78
CA SER A 164 19.82 -10.42 52.28
C SER A 164 18.38 -9.94 52.14
N ASP A 165 17.42 -10.87 52.18
CA ASP A 165 15.99 -10.57 52.08
C ASP A 165 15.38 -10.04 53.40
N LYS A 166 16.21 -9.61 54.35
CA LYS A 166 15.81 -9.16 55.68
C LYS A 166 15.96 -7.65 55.83
N PRO A 167 15.21 -7.01 56.77
CA PRO A 167 15.49 -5.64 57.17
C PRO A 167 16.96 -5.46 57.55
N ALA A 168 17.55 -4.35 57.12
CA ALA A 168 18.93 -4.02 57.40
C ALA A 168 19.11 -3.66 58.88
N ALA A 169 20.20 -4.14 59.48
CA ALA A 169 20.56 -3.79 60.84
C ALA A 169 20.82 -2.27 60.97
N ALA A 170 20.68 -1.72 62.18
CA ALA A 170 20.85 -0.28 62.41
C ALA A 170 22.22 0.25 61.95
N ASP A 171 23.27 -0.55 62.08
CA ASP A 171 24.66 -0.23 61.74
C ASP A 171 25.10 -0.59 60.30
N GLU A 172 24.22 -1.20 59.49
CA GLU A 172 24.55 -1.58 58.11
C GLU A 172 24.88 -0.36 57.23
N GLU A 173 25.93 -0.48 56.42
CA GLU A 173 26.44 0.60 55.59
C GLU A 173 25.42 1.09 54.54
N LYS A 174 25.43 2.40 54.26
CA LYS A 174 24.60 3.04 53.23
C LYS A 174 24.66 2.36 51.87
N LYS A 175 25.87 2.02 51.40
CA LYS A 175 26.08 1.42 50.07
C LYS A 175 25.40 0.07 49.89
N ASP A 176 25.21 -0.64 51.00
CA ASP A 176 24.66 -1.99 51.07
C ASP A 176 23.17 -1.99 51.46
N SER A 177 22.54 -0.81 51.59
CA SER A 177 21.17 -0.67 52.06
C SER A 177 20.27 0.07 51.05
N TYR A 178 18.95 -0.12 51.15
CA TYR A 178 17.95 0.67 50.43
C TYR A 178 16.72 0.89 51.33
N ILE A 179 15.99 1.99 51.13
CA ILE A 179 14.69 2.21 51.77
C ILE A 179 13.61 1.70 50.83
N LEU A 180 12.67 0.97 51.42
CA LEU A 180 11.43 0.56 50.77
C LEU A 180 10.26 1.10 51.57
N PHE A 181 9.51 2.00 50.94
CA PHE A 181 8.20 2.43 51.41
C PHE A 181 7.15 1.67 50.62
N GLN A 182 6.18 1.09 51.30
CA GLN A 182 5.05 0.39 50.71
C GLN A 182 3.77 0.91 51.37
N ALA A 183 2.84 1.37 50.56
CA ALA A 183 1.47 1.66 50.96
C ALA A 183 0.52 0.71 50.22
N THR A 184 -0.28 -0.04 50.97
CA THR A 184 -1.34 -0.88 50.44
C THR A 184 -2.68 -0.23 50.78
N VAL A 185 -3.50 -0.01 49.76
CA VAL A 185 -4.86 0.54 49.88
C VAL A 185 -5.85 -0.53 49.46
N SER A 186 -6.72 -0.92 50.39
CA SER A 186 -7.80 -1.86 50.12
C SER A 186 -9.00 -1.11 49.52
N LEU A 187 -9.42 -1.53 48.34
CA LEU A 187 -10.68 -1.14 47.73
C LEU A 187 -11.53 -2.41 47.65
N GLY A 188 -12.48 -2.65 48.56
CA GLY A 188 -13.35 -3.82 48.48
C GLY A 188 -12.57 -5.15 48.33
N SER A 189 -12.72 -5.84 47.19
CA SER A 189 -12.00 -7.06 46.77
C SER A 189 -10.61 -6.84 46.16
N PHE A 190 -10.24 -5.62 45.76
CA PHE A 190 -8.94 -5.32 45.15
C PHE A 190 -7.99 -4.67 46.17
N ARG A 191 -6.69 -4.95 46.02
CA ARG A 191 -5.62 -4.26 46.75
C ARG A 191 -4.76 -3.48 45.77
N ILE A 192 -4.61 -2.21 46.06
CA ILE A 192 -3.70 -1.33 45.35
C ILE A 192 -2.41 -1.23 46.15
N ASN A 193 -1.29 -1.19 45.44
CA ASN A 193 0.01 -1.11 46.07
C ASN A 193 0.79 0.04 45.45
N PHE A 194 1.39 0.84 46.32
CA PHE A 194 2.23 1.96 45.97
C PHE A 194 3.56 1.84 46.69
N VAL A 195 4.65 1.99 45.95
CA VAL A 195 5.99 1.71 46.45
C VAL A 195 6.93 2.87 46.12
N HIS A 196 7.71 3.30 47.11
CA HIS A 196 8.92 4.08 46.88
C HIS A 196 10.14 3.19 47.07
N HIS A 197 10.99 3.14 46.04
CA HIS A 197 12.31 2.53 46.11
C HIS A 197 13.38 3.63 46.15
N ARG A 198 14.23 3.59 47.17
CA ARG A 198 15.29 4.57 47.40
C ARG A 198 16.59 3.86 47.71
N ASP A 199 17.55 3.89 46.78
CA ASP A 199 18.87 3.32 46.98
C ASP A 199 19.76 4.28 47.79
N LEU A 200 20.27 3.85 48.95
CA LEU A 200 21.05 4.70 49.87
C LEU A 200 22.48 5.00 49.36
N SER A 201 22.90 4.38 48.26
CA SER A 201 24.15 4.73 47.57
C SER A 201 24.02 5.94 46.65
N GLN A 202 22.80 6.39 46.35
CA GLN A 202 22.53 7.54 45.47
C GLN A 202 22.56 8.87 46.25
N ASP A 203 22.60 10.01 45.53
CA ASP A 203 22.59 11.33 46.18
C ASP A 203 21.27 11.52 46.94
N PRO A 204 21.28 11.80 48.27
CA PRO A 204 20.08 12.05 49.07
C PRO A 204 19.10 13.09 48.52
N LYS A 205 19.56 13.98 47.63
CA LYS A 205 18.71 14.98 46.95
C LYS A 205 17.96 14.43 45.73
N ASP A 206 18.38 13.27 45.20
CA ASP A 206 17.66 12.64 44.10
C ASP A 206 16.27 12.19 44.57
N PRO A 207 15.22 12.34 43.75
CA PRO A 207 13.91 11.81 44.10
C PRO A 207 13.93 10.26 44.11
N PRO A 208 13.13 9.61 44.99
CA PRO A 208 12.97 8.16 44.94
C PRO A 208 12.25 7.71 43.66
N LYS A 209 12.49 6.49 43.21
CA LYS A 209 11.71 5.89 42.12
C LYS A 209 10.41 5.35 42.68
N ARG A 210 9.31 5.52 41.95
CA ARG A 210 7.97 5.15 42.43
C ARG A 210 7.32 4.14 41.51
N VAL A 211 6.55 3.25 42.11
CA VAL A 211 5.79 2.23 41.40
C VAL A 211 4.41 2.13 42.00
N PHE A 212 3.41 2.25 41.14
CA PHE A 212 2.02 2.05 41.46
C PHE A 212 1.50 0.85 40.68
N ARG A 213 0.86 -0.10 41.38
CA ARG A 213 0.37 -1.35 40.80
C ARG A 213 -1.09 -1.58 41.19
N ILE A 214 -1.93 -1.84 40.19
CA ILE A 214 -3.29 -2.35 40.34
C ILE A 214 -3.40 -3.68 39.59
N ALA A 215 -3.76 -4.75 40.32
CA ALA A 215 -4.22 -5.99 39.73
C ALA A 215 -5.69 -5.83 39.32
N MET A 216 -5.99 -5.85 38.01
CA MET A 216 -7.37 -5.76 37.52
C MET A 216 -8.08 -7.13 37.53
N GLY A 217 -7.36 -8.22 37.80
CA GLY A 217 -7.91 -9.57 37.93
C GLY A 217 -8.25 -10.26 36.60
N GLU A 218 -9.02 -11.35 36.69
CA GLU A 218 -9.62 -12.03 35.55
C GLU A 218 -10.79 -11.24 34.99
N LEU A 219 -11.08 -11.38 33.69
CA LEU A 219 -12.32 -10.82 33.14
C LEU A 219 -13.52 -11.63 33.68
N PRO A 220 -14.71 -10.99 33.82
CA PRO A 220 -15.93 -11.73 34.13
C PRO A 220 -16.09 -12.92 33.18
N LYS A 221 -16.46 -14.10 33.70
CA LYS A 221 -16.67 -15.29 32.87
C LYS A 221 -17.72 -15.01 31.80
N LEU A 222 -17.28 -15.01 30.53
CA LEU A 222 -18.14 -14.75 29.39
C LEU A 222 -18.77 -16.07 28.93
N LYS A 223 -20.05 -16.26 29.25
CA LYS A 223 -20.85 -17.39 28.75
C LYS A 223 -21.63 -16.96 27.52
N MET A 224 -21.40 -17.64 26.40
CA MET A 224 -22.17 -17.45 25.17
C MET A 224 -23.02 -18.69 24.90
N ASP A 225 -24.30 -18.48 24.58
CA ASP A 225 -25.29 -19.56 24.46
C ASP A 225 -24.90 -20.66 23.46
N THR A 226 -24.10 -20.33 22.44
CA THR A 226 -23.65 -21.26 21.37
C THR A 226 -22.23 -21.80 21.56
N LEU A 227 -21.36 -21.10 22.29
CA LEU A 227 -19.93 -21.42 22.43
C LEU A 227 -19.54 -21.88 23.84
N GLY A 228 -20.46 -21.82 24.81
CA GLY A 228 -20.17 -22.12 26.20
C GLY A 228 -19.35 -21.00 26.87
N GLU A 229 -18.48 -21.37 27.81
CA GLU A 229 -17.58 -20.41 28.46
C GLU A 229 -16.39 -20.09 27.54
N LEU A 230 -16.22 -18.82 27.17
CA LEU A 230 -15.10 -18.38 26.34
C LEU A 230 -13.79 -18.55 27.13
N PRO A 231 -12.79 -19.26 26.60
CA PRO A 231 -11.53 -19.48 27.31
C PRO A 231 -10.75 -18.17 27.44
N GLN A 232 -10.45 -17.76 28.66
CA GLN A 232 -9.60 -16.60 28.91
C GLN A 232 -8.12 -16.94 28.63
N PRO A 233 -7.44 -16.24 27.71
CA PRO A 233 -6.06 -16.58 27.32
C PRO A 233 -4.98 -16.14 28.31
N PHE A 234 -5.33 -15.34 29.31
CA PHE A 234 -4.44 -14.80 30.34
C PHE A 234 -5.08 -14.92 31.72
N ASP A 235 -4.27 -14.85 32.78
CA ASP A 235 -4.75 -14.97 34.16
C ASP A 235 -5.02 -13.58 34.78
N GLU A 236 -4.21 -12.57 34.43
CA GLU A 236 -4.31 -11.25 35.06
C GLU A 236 -3.90 -10.14 34.09
N ILE A 237 -4.67 -9.04 34.08
CA ILE A 237 -4.23 -7.76 33.53
C ILE A 237 -3.79 -6.89 34.70
N VAL A 238 -2.57 -6.34 34.61
CA VAL A 238 -2.01 -5.44 35.61
C VAL A 238 -1.85 -4.06 35.00
N TYR A 239 -2.38 -3.04 35.68
CA TYR A 239 -2.00 -1.66 35.42
C TYR A 239 -0.82 -1.29 36.30
N LEU A 240 0.21 -0.70 35.70
CA LEU A 240 1.41 -0.25 36.37
C LEU A 240 1.72 1.19 35.98
N TRP A 241 2.03 2.05 36.95
CA TRP A 241 2.63 3.36 36.71
C TRP A 241 4.01 3.41 37.35
N VAL A 242 5.01 3.80 36.58
CA VAL A 242 6.41 3.87 37.00
C VAL A 242 6.89 5.31 36.87
N GLN A 243 7.52 5.83 37.93
CA GLN A 243 8.08 7.17 37.95
C GLN A 243 9.60 7.15 38.20
N ASP A 244 10.35 7.84 37.35
CA ASP A 244 11.80 8.10 37.50
C ASP A 244 12.10 9.56 37.14
N SER A 245 11.78 10.46 38.07
CA SER A 245 11.86 11.92 37.86
C SER A 245 13.28 12.42 37.58
N LYS A 246 14.32 11.67 38.01
CA LYS A 246 15.72 11.98 37.68
C LYS A 246 16.06 11.55 36.26
N GLY A 247 15.71 10.31 35.89
CA GLY A 247 15.93 9.78 34.56
C GLY A 247 15.21 10.60 33.48
N GLN A 248 13.97 11.03 33.75
CA GLN A 248 13.18 11.87 32.84
C GLN A 248 13.84 13.21 32.51
N LYS A 249 14.67 13.76 33.41
CA LYS A 249 15.38 15.03 33.22
C LYS A 249 16.71 14.88 32.45
N GLN A 250 17.14 13.66 32.11
CA GLN A 250 18.38 13.39 31.38
C GLN A 250 18.11 13.03 29.91
N PRO A 251 18.35 13.95 28.94
CA PRO A 251 18.12 13.65 27.53
C PRO A 251 19.06 12.55 27.02
N GLY A 252 18.50 11.51 26.39
CA GLY A 252 19.24 10.42 25.74
C GLY A 252 19.46 9.15 26.57
N LYS A 253 19.07 9.12 27.85
CA LYS A 253 19.02 7.89 28.66
C LYS A 253 17.59 7.40 28.83
N GLU A 254 17.41 6.08 28.83
CA GLU A 254 16.12 5.48 29.17
C GLU A 254 15.86 5.65 30.67
N ALA A 255 14.72 6.26 31.01
CA ALA A 255 14.24 6.46 32.38
C ALA A 255 13.30 5.31 32.77
N GLY A 256 13.43 4.81 34.01
CA GLY A 256 12.63 3.68 34.49
C GLY A 256 13.32 2.85 35.57
N LEU A 257 12.76 1.67 35.87
CA LEU A 257 13.33 0.70 36.80
C LEU A 257 14.27 -0.26 36.08
N THR A 258 15.42 -0.48 36.69
CA THR A 258 16.40 -1.48 36.27
C THR A 258 16.04 -2.87 36.78
N GLU A 259 16.57 -3.91 36.15
CA GLU A 259 16.37 -5.31 36.56
C GLU A 259 16.74 -5.54 38.03
N ALA A 260 17.84 -4.95 38.50
CA ALA A 260 18.24 -5.03 39.90
C ALA A 260 17.27 -4.31 40.86
N GLU A 261 16.67 -3.20 40.43
CA GLU A 261 15.68 -2.47 41.23
C GLU A 261 14.36 -3.25 41.32
N VAL A 262 13.87 -3.79 40.19
CA VAL A 262 12.68 -4.67 40.17
C VAL A 262 12.86 -5.86 41.10
N LYS A 263 14.03 -6.51 41.06
CA LYS A 263 14.36 -7.63 41.96
C LYS A 263 14.33 -7.21 43.44
N ARG A 264 14.95 -6.07 43.79
CA ARG A 264 14.95 -5.55 45.18
C ARG A 264 13.55 -5.22 45.69
N ILE A 265 12.71 -4.64 44.84
CA ILE A 265 11.33 -4.33 45.17
C ILE A 265 10.53 -5.62 45.39
N ASN A 266 10.65 -6.59 44.47
CA ASN A 266 10.01 -7.91 44.59
C ASN A 266 10.39 -8.64 45.87
N THR A 267 11.67 -8.58 46.27
CA THR A 267 12.18 -9.18 47.50
C THR A 267 11.67 -8.48 48.77
N GLY A 268 11.64 -7.14 48.79
CA GLY A 268 11.44 -6.41 50.05
C GLY A 268 9.99 -6.14 50.46
N ILE A 269 9.02 -6.36 49.57
CA ILE A 269 7.61 -6.10 49.84
C ILE A 269 7.04 -7.15 50.80
N LYS A 270 6.35 -6.69 51.85
CA LYS A 270 5.59 -7.58 52.75
C LYS A 270 4.30 -7.98 52.06
N ARG A 271 4.11 -9.29 51.89
CA ARG A 271 2.93 -9.91 51.27
C ARG A 271 2.06 -10.51 52.37
N GLY A 272 0.74 -10.46 52.22
CA GLY A 272 -0.18 -11.04 53.20
C GLY A 272 0.03 -12.54 53.37
N ASP A 273 -0.47 -13.10 54.47
CA ASP A 273 -0.17 -14.47 54.96
C ASP A 273 -0.51 -15.64 53.99
N ASP A 274 -1.05 -15.39 52.79
CA ASP A 274 -1.62 -16.40 51.88
C ASP A 274 -0.91 -16.50 50.50
N GLU A 275 0.14 -15.71 50.23
CA GLU A 275 0.82 -15.72 48.92
C GLU A 275 2.21 -16.37 48.99
N SER A 276 2.27 -17.69 48.80
CA SER A 276 3.53 -18.40 48.57
C SER A 276 4.04 -18.22 47.13
N SER A 277 5.21 -17.60 46.97
CA SER A 277 6.19 -17.81 45.88
C SER A 277 6.01 -17.26 44.44
N THR A 278 5.29 -16.16 44.18
CA THR A 278 5.32 -15.50 42.84
C THR A 278 5.86 -14.07 42.87
N GLU A 279 6.56 -13.60 41.83
CA GLU A 279 7.04 -12.21 41.69
C GLU A 279 5.90 -11.17 41.78
N TRP A 280 6.16 -9.93 42.23
CA TRP A 280 5.13 -8.88 42.43
C TRP A 280 5.05 -7.91 41.23
N LEU A 281 6.20 -7.44 40.75
CA LEU A 281 6.40 -6.77 39.47
C LEU A 281 6.87 -7.78 38.44
N PHE A 282 6.12 -7.84 37.34
CA PHE A 282 6.49 -8.60 36.15
C PHE A 282 6.83 -7.61 35.03
N TYR A 283 7.72 -8.01 34.14
CA TYR A 283 8.05 -7.26 32.93
C TYR A 283 8.32 -8.22 31.79
N ARG A 284 8.06 -7.77 30.56
CA ARG A 284 8.33 -8.58 29.37
C ARG A 284 9.79 -8.40 28.93
N ASP A 285 10.63 -9.40 29.17
CA ASP A 285 12.01 -9.36 28.71
C ASP A 285 12.13 -9.82 27.23
N THR A 286 12.42 -8.88 26.34
CA THR A 286 12.66 -9.17 24.91
C THR A 286 14.14 -9.25 24.54
N ARG A 287 15.04 -9.14 25.52
CA ARG A 287 16.50 -9.10 25.32
C ARG A 287 17.08 -10.52 25.26
N LYS A 288 18.13 -10.69 24.46
CA LYS A 288 18.88 -11.96 24.37
C LYS A 288 19.56 -12.30 25.70
N PRO A 289 19.57 -13.57 26.15
CA PRO A 289 20.13 -13.96 27.44
C PRO A 289 21.61 -13.55 27.63
N GLU A 290 22.43 -13.62 26.57
CA GLU A 290 23.88 -13.41 26.68
C GLU A 290 24.29 -11.94 26.93
N GLY A 291 23.35 -10.98 26.83
CA GLY A 291 23.65 -9.54 26.91
C GLY A 291 23.05 -8.81 28.12
N ARG A 292 22.35 -9.52 29.02
CA ARG A 292 21.58 -8.89 30.11
C ARG A 292 22.48 -8.37 31.22
N LYS A 293 22.28 -7.11 31.63
CA LYS A 293 22.97 -6.51 32.78
C LYS A 293 21.96 -6.08 33.85
N PRO A 294 22.28 -6.23 35.15
CA PRO A 294 21.39 -5.80 36.24
C PRO A 294 21.05 -4.30 36.22
N THR A 295 21.84 -3.48 35.51
CA THR A 295 21.67 -2.04 35.35
C THR A 295 20.76 -1.64 34.18
N ASP A 296 20.32 -2.59 33.37
CA ASP A 296 19.47 -2.31 32.22
C ASP A 296 18.05 -1.98 32.68
N VAL A 297 17.43 -0.97 32.06
CA VAL A 297 16.05 -0.56 32.34
C VAL A 297 15.10 -1.60 31.72
N VAL A 298 14.21 -2.16 32.55
CA VAL A 298 13.26 -3.22 32.15
C VAL A 298 11.79 -2.80 32.24
N LEU A 299 11.50 -1.79 33.08
CA LEU A 299 10.19 -1.14 33.15
C LEU A 299 10.41 0.36 32.96
N LEU A 300 9.90 0.90 31.87
CA LEU A 300 10.07 2.30 31.52
C LEU A 300 9.19 3.22 32.39
N THR A 301 9.49 4.50 32.42
CA THR A 301 8.62 5.50 33.05
C THR A 301 7.33 5.71 32.27
N GLY A 302 6.19 5.80 32.97
CA GLY A 302 4.86 6.06 32.42
C GLY A 302 3.81 5.02 32.83
N SER A 303 2.67 5.03 32.13
CA SER A 303 1.55 4.08 32.32
C SER A 303 1.69 2.83 31.44
N HIS A 304 1.58 1.66 32.05
CA HIS A 304 1.70 0.34 31.43
C HIS A 304 0.46 -0.52 31.71
N PHE A 305 0.03 -1.28 30.70
CA PHE A 305 -0.87 -2.42 30.87
C PHE A 305 -0.11 -3.71 30.53
N ILE A 306 0.02 -4.60 31.51
CA ILE A 306 0.78 -5.83 31.40
C ILE A 306 -0.17 -7.02 31.43
N ILE A 307 -0.04 -7.92 30.45
CA ILE A 307 -0.76 -9.21 30.46
C ILE A 307 0.14 -10.27 31.09
N ILE A 308 -0.34 -10.90 32.15
CA ILE A 308 0.32 -12.01 32.83
C ILE A 308 -0.40 -13.31 32.48
N ALA A 309 0.37 -14.31 32.06
CA ALA A 309 -0.12 -15.65 31.80
C ALA A 309 0.73 -16.69 32.55
N LYS A 310 0.08 -17.74 33.05
CA LYS A 310 0.70 -18.88 33.72
C LYS A 310 1.09 -19.91 32.68
N ASN A 311 2.38 -20.24 32.62
CA ASN A 311 2.92 -21.30 31.78
C ASN A 311 3.61 -22.33 32.67
N ALA A 312 3.18 -23.60 32.64
CA ALA A 312 3.82 -24.72 33.35
C ALA A 312 4.20 -24.44 34.83
N ASN A 313 3.33 -23.71 35.56
CA ASN A 313 3.47 -23.25 36.96
C ASN A 313 4.27 -21.96 37.22
N GLU A 314 4.76 -21.27 36.19
CA GLU A 314 5.41 -19.95 36.32
C GLU A 314 4.51 -18.84 35.74
N LYS A 315 4.38 -17.70 36.44
CA LYS A 315 3.66 -16.52 35.93
C LYS A 315 4.65 -15.68 35.10
N LEU A 316 4.29 -15.35 33.86
CA LEU A 316 5.14 -14.57 32.96
C LEU A 316 4.36 -13.40 32.34
N ALA A 317 5.01 -12.24 32.22
CA ALA A 317 4.48 -11.12 31.46
C ALA A 317 4.66 -11.36 29.95
N ILE A 318 3.56 -11.66 29.26
CA ILE A 318 3.57 -11.97 27.82
C ILE A 318 3.42 -10.72 26.94
N LEU A 319 2.90 -9.63 27.50
CA LEU A 319 2.69 -8.35 26.82
C LEU A 319 2.88 -7.20 27.81
N ASP A 320 3.54 -6.13 27.37
CA ASP A 320 3.68 -4.87 28.11
C ASP A 320 3.32 -3.70 27.16
N TYR A 321 2.15 -3.10 27.36
CA TYR A 321 1.61 -2.01 26.55
C TYR A 321 1.80 -0.66 27.26
N THR A 322 2.67 0.20 26.73
CA THR A 322 2.89 1.56 27.23
C THR A 322 1.94 2.57 26.60
N VAL A 323 1.21 3.34 27.40
CA VAL A 323 0.31 4.39 26.93
C VAL A 323 1.11 5.57 26.35
N GLY A 324 0.73 6.06 25.16
CA GLY A 324 1.23 7.33 24.60
C GLY A 324 2.57 7.33 23.83
N ARG A 325 3.26 6.19 23.65
CA ARG A 325 4.58 6.13 22.96
C ARG A 325 4.55 5.61 21.51
N LYS A 326 5.45 6.11 20.66
CA LYS A 326 5.76 5.59 19.31
C LYS A 326 6.97 4.62 19.38
N LYS A 327 6.85 3.41 18.83
CA LYS A 327 7.93 2.41 18.74
C LYS A 327 9.03 2.80 17.72
N LYS A 328 10.27 2.38 17.97
CA LYS A 328 11.39 2.30 17.01
C LYS A 328 11.33 0.94 16.26
N PRO A 329 11.52 0.87 14.93
CA PRO A 329 11.37 -0.39 14.18
C PRO A 329 12.45 -1.41 14.55
N ALA A 330 12.09 -2.69 14.61
CA ALA A 330 13.01 -3.82 14.72
C ALA A 330 13.20 -4.47 13.34
N PRO A 331 14.29 -5.24 13.09
CA PRO A 331 14.63 -5.75 11.77
C PRO A 331 13.64 -6.82 11.27
N GLU A 332 13.15 -6.65 10.05
CA GLU A 332 12.20 -7.52 9.35
C GLU A 332 12.86 -8.85 8.91
N THR A 333 12.21 -9.99 9.19
CA THR A 333 12.43 -11.25 8.45
C THR A 333 11.09 -11.96 8.28
N LEU A 334 10.70 -12.17 7.02
CA LEU A 334 9.43 -12.76 6.59
C LEU A 334 9.42 -14.28 6.83
N THR A 335 8.43 -14.81 7.56
CA THR A 335 8.12 -16.26 7.53
C THR A 335 6.61 -16.51 7.49
N THR A 336 6.23 -17.36 6.54
CA THR A 336 4.90 -17.89 6.21
C THR A 336 4.42 -18.92 7.24
N SER A 337 3.22 -18.75 7.80
CA SER A 337 2.57 -19.73 8.69
C SER A 337 1.56 -20.59 7.93
N SER A 338 1.94 -21.84 7.61
CA SER A 338 1.07 -22.89 7.07
C SER A 338 0.31 -23.61 8.19
N LEU A 339 -0.94 -24.03 7.92
CA LEU A 339 -1.67 -25.00 8.74
C LEU A 339 -1.12 -26.41 8.45
N SER A 340 -0.02 -26.76 9.11
CA SER A 340 0.48 -28.13 9.22
C SER A 340 0.95 -28.39 10.66
N VAL A 341 0.61 -29.57 11.19
CA VAL A 341 0.96 -30.00 12.56
C VAL A 341 2.47 -30.23 12.63
N THR A 342 3.25 -29.22 13.01
CA THR A 342 4.48 -29.31 13.82
C THR A 342 5.05 -27.92 14.09
N ALA A 343 5.72 -27.80 15.24
CA ALA A 343 6.18 -26.54 15.84
C ALA A 343 7.16 -25.73 14.99
N ALA A 344 6.92 -24.42 14.86
CA ALA A 344 7.91 -23.32 15.01
C ALA A 344 7.23 -21.94 14.77
N SER A 345 7.99 -20.88 15.06
CA SER A 345 7.66 -19.47 15.27
C SER A 345 7.74 -18.57 14.03
N GLY A 346 7.04 -17.42 14.03
CA GLY A 346 7.38 -16.26 13.17
C GLY A 346 6.24 -15.24 12.97
N ASP A 347 6.47 -14.00 13.41
CA ASP A 347 5.57 -12.82 13.42
C ASP A 347 5.51 -12.04 12.07
N GLY A 348 4.43 -11.27 11.85
CA GLY A 348 4.26 -10.29 10.76
C GLY A 348 3.56 -8.99 11.20
N GLU A 349 3.94 -7.85 10.61
CA GLU A 349 3.74 -6.45 11.08
C GLU A 349 2.66 -5.66 10.30
N LYS A 350 2.02 -4.62 10.90
CA LYS A 350 1.32 -3.50 10.21
C LYS A 350 1.37 -2.13 10.96
N LYS A 351 1.48 -1.05 10.17
CA LYS A 351 1.26 0.41 10.46
C LYS A 351 -0.24 0.76 10.22
N SER A 352 -0.91 1.86 10.60
CA SER A 352 -0.70 3.08 11.40
C SER A 352 -2.08 3.77 11.55
N GLY A 353 -2.55 4.02 12.79
CA GLY A 353 -3.68 4.90 13.13
C GLY A 353 -3.46 5.47 14.53
N LYS A 354 -4.05 6.62 14.87
CA LYS A 354 -3.88 7.30 16.17
C LYS A 354 -4.58 6.52 17.30
N GLY A 355 -3.94 5.43 17.73
CA GLY A 355 -4.42 4.48 18.73
C GLY A 355 -3.71 3.14 18.49
N LYS A 356 -2.38 3.10 18.68
CA LYS A 356 -1.56 1.95 18.26
C LYS A 356 -1.82 0.74 19.17
N SER A 357 -2.23 -0.38 18.60
CA SER A 357 -2.30 -1.67 19.30
C SER A 357 -0.93 -2.33 19.41
N LEU A 358 -0.71 -3.13 20.47
CA LEU A 358 0.46 -3.99 20.63
C LEU A 358 0.01 -5.45 20.69
N MET A 359 0.47 -6.29 19.77
CA MET A 359 0.21 -7.74 19.76
C MET A 359 1.44 -8.53 20.25
N ALA A 360 1.21 -9.69 20.86
CA ALA A 360 2.19 -10.70 21.22
C ALA A 360 1.68 -12.09 20.84
N SER A 361 2.59 -12.97 20.45
CA SER A 361 2.25 -14.37 20.24
C SER A 361 1.81 -15.04 21.55
N CYS A 362 0.68 -15.73 21.51
CA CYS A 362 0.11 -16.49 22.61
C CYS A 362 -0.61 -17.70 22.01
N LYS A 363 0.07 -18.85 21.97
CA LYS A 363 -0.50 -20.10 21.46
C LYS A 363 -1.25 -20.80 22.58
N LYS A 364 -2.57 -20.65 22.63
CA LYS A 364 -3.44 -21.36 23.58
C LYS A 364 -4.54 -22.10 22.83
N VAL A 365 -4.63 -23.40 23.07
CA VAL A 365 -5.69 -24.26 22.53
C VAL A 365 -6.66 -24.55 23.66
N ALA A 366 -7.94 -24.29 23.44
CA ALA A 366 -9.01 -24.56 24.39
C ALA A 366 -10.21 -25.14 23.65
N GLY A 367 -10.37 -26.47 23.74
CA GLY A 367 -11.37 -27.20 22.96
C GLY A 367 -11.11 -27.06 21.46
N ALA A 368 -12.12 -26.61 20.72
CA ALA A 368 -12.06 -26.37 19.27
C ALA A 368 -11.53 -24.98 18.88
N ILE A 369 -11.25 -24.09 19.85
CA ILE A 369 -10.73 -22.75 19.62
C ILE A 369 -9.20 -22.74 19.81
N THR A 370 -8.48 -22.21 18.84
CA THR A 370 -7.04 -21.93 18.92
C THR A 370 -6.80 -20.43 18.83
N ILE A 371 -6.24 -19.86 19.90
CA ILE A 371 -5.79 -18.47 19.95
C ILE A 371 -4.30 -18.47 19.61
N SER A 372 -3.89 -17.62 18.67
CA SER A 372 -2.52 -17.54 18.16
C SER A 372 -1.78 -16.31 18.67
N ASN A 373 -2.47 -15.18 18.79
CA ASN A 373 -1.92 -13.91 19.26
C ASN A 373 -2.92 -13.18 20.17
N ILE A 374 -2.38 -12.38 21.08
CA ILE A 374 -3.13 -11.49 21.97
C ILE A 374 -2.52 -10.09 21.95
N GLY A 375 -3.36 -9.06 21.99
CA GLY A 375 -2.87 -7.69 22.11
C GLY A 375 -3.73 -6.80 22.98
N LEU A 376 -3.22 -5.59 23.22
CA LEU A 376 -3.93 -4.52 23.93
C LEU A 376 -3.97 -3.25 23.10
N ARG A 377 -5.06 -2.50 23.26
CA ARG A 377 -5.23 -1.13 22.78
C ARG A 377 -6.04 -0.36 23.82
N TYR A 378 -5.56 0.82 24.23
CA TYR A 378 -6.29 1.72 25.10
C TYR A 378 -6.54 3.05 24.38
N GLU A 379 -7.79 3.40 24.15
CA GLU A 379 -8.21 4.61 23.42
C GLU A 379 -9.59 5.06 23.89
N ASN A 380 -9.82 6.37 24.04
CA ASN A 380 -11.11 6.97 24.45
C ASN A 380 -11.74 6.29 25.68
N ASN A 381 -10.93 6.02 26.71
CA ASN A 381 -11.33 5.30 27.93
C ASN A 381 -11.80 3.84 27.70
N VAL A 382 -11.50 3.21 26.56
CA VAL A 382 -11.80 1.80 26.31
C VAL A 382 -10.50 0.99 26.23
N LEU A 383 -10.36 0.00 27.11
CA LEU A 383 -9.29 -1.00 27.04
C LEU A 383 -9.75 -2.20 26.21
N SER A 384 -9.22 -2.35 25.00
CA SER A 384 -9.51 -3.47 24.09
C SER A 384 -8.44 -4.56 24.20
N VAL A 385 -8.86 -5.78 24.51
CA VAL A 385 -8.07 -7.00 24.34
C VAL A 385 -8.31 -7.53 22.92
N LEU A 386 -7.27 -7.57 22.10
CA LEU A 386 -7.32 -8.05 20.72
C LEU A 386 -6.92 -9.53 20.67
N LEU A 387 -7.62 -10.33 19.88
CA LEU A 387 -7.44 -11.78 19.79
C LEU A 387 -7.39 -12.22 18.32
N ASP A 388 -6.35 -12.96 17.95
CA ASP A 388 -6.34 -13.73 16.72
C ASP A 388 -6.76 -15.16 17.04
N ALA A 389 -8.01 -15.49 16.74
CA ALA A 389 -8.62 -16.77 17.07
C ALA A 389 -9.10 -17.52 15.82
N THR A 390 -8.89 -18.83 15.85
CA THR A 390 -9.42 -19.79 14.87
C THR A 390 -10.27 -20.82 15.59
N PHE A 391 -11.33 -21.31 14.94
CA PHE A 391 -12.21 -22.33 15.47
C PHE A 391 -12.41 -23.40 14.41
N VAL A 392 -12.19 -24.67 14.75
CA VAL A 392 -12.28 -25.78 13.79
C VAL A 392 -13.35 -26.76 14.25
N LEU A 393 -14.34 -26.99 13.38
CA LEU A 393 -15.43 -27.95 13.58
C LEU A 393 -15.40 -28.98 12.44
N GLY A 394 -14.67 -30.08 12.65
CA GLY A 394 -14.44 -31.09 11.62
C GLY A 394 -13.72 -30.49 10.40
N PRO A 395 -14.27 -30.59 9.17
CA PRO A 395 -13.68 -30.01 7.97
C PRO A 395 -13.94 -28.49 7.81
N ILE A 396 -14.73 -27.89 8.71
CA ILE A 396 -15.06 -26.46 8.66
C ILE A 396 -14.13 -25.67 9.60
N GLY A 397 -13.35 -24.76 9.04
CA GLY A 397 -12.53 -23.80 9.77
C GLY A 397 -13.17 -22.41 9.78
N PHE A 398 -13.09 -21.74 10.92
CA PHE A 398 -13.48 -20.36 11.13
C PHE A 398 -12.27 -19.56 11.57
N ARG A 399 -12.15 -18.32 11.09
CA ARG A 399 -11.13 -17.36 11.52
C ARG A 399 -11.81 -16.03 11.84
N PHE A 400 -11.58 -15.56 13.06
CA PHE A 400 -12.06 -14.26 13.51
C PHE A 400 -11.00 -13.20 13.20
N ILE A 401 -11.40 -12.14 12.51
CA ILE A 401 -10.49 -11.07 12.06
C ILE A 401 -10.64 -9.88 13.00
N GLU A 402 -9.54 -9.48 13.63
CA GLU A 402 -9.47 -8.39 14.62
C GLU A 402 -10.57 -8.52 15.70
N ALA A 403 -10.73 -9.74 16.25
CA ALA A 403 -11.64 -9.94 17.37
C ALA A 403 -11.12 -9.11 18.57
N ALA A 404 -12.03 -8.38 19.21
CA ALA A 404 -11.71 -7.47 20.29
C ALA A 404 -12.72 -7.61 21.43
N ILE A 405 -12.24 -7.60 22.66
CA ILE A 405 -13.05 -7.47 23.86
C ILE A 405 -12.70 -6.11 24.46
N GLY A 406 -13.57 -5.13 24.25
CA GLY A 406 -13.43 -3.76 24.76
C GLY A 406 -14.07 -3.61 26.13
N ILE A 407 -13.35 -3.04 27.08
CA ILE A 407 -13.83 -2.73 28.43
C ILE A 407 -13.95 -1.23 28.53
N ASP A 408 -15.17 -0.72 28.67
CA ASP A 408 -15.47 0.70 28.80
C ASP A 408 -15.21 1.19 30.23
N LEU A 409 -14.20 2.04 30.38
CA LEU A 409 -13.72 2.61 31.66
C LEU A 409 -14.17 4.07 31.85
N SER A 410 -15.09 4.59 31.03
CA SER A 410 -15.45 6.02 31.02
C SER A 410 -16.28 6.48 32.22
N ASN A 411 -17.20 5.66 32.72
CA ASN A 411 -18.24 6.08 33.68
C ASN A 411 -18.25 5.31 35.01
N LYS A 412 -17.30 4.39 35.24
CA LYS A 412 -17.36 3.46 36.37
C LYS A 412 -15.98 3.08 36.90
N THR A 413 -15.93 2.79 38.20
CA THR A 413 -14.75 2.32 38.91
C THR A 413 -14.44 0.87 38.52
N LEU A 414 -13.20 0.40 38.72
CA LEU A 414 -12.81 -1.01 38.54
C LEU A 414 -13.69 -2.01 39.32
N HIS A 415 -14.39 -1.53 40.35
CA HIS A 415 -15.34 -2.31 41.16
C HIS A 415 -16.68 -2.59 40.49
N ASP A 416 -17.11 -1.74 39.57
CA ASP A 416 -18.46 -1.78 39.01
C ASP A 416 -18.49 -2.36 37.59
N LEU A 417 -17.44 -3.07 37.17
CA LEU A 417 -17.34 -3.73 35.87
C LEU A 417 -18.33 -4.90 35.79
N THR A 418 -19.48 -4.67 35.18
CA THR A 418 -20.46 -5.71 34.82
C THR A 418 -20.27 -6.15 33.37
N LEU A 419 -20.98 -7.21 32.94
CA LEU A 419 -21.00 -7.59 31.53
C LEU A 419 -21.45 -6.43 30.61
N ASP A 420 -22.24 -5.48 31.11
CA ASP A 420 -22.68 -4.30 30.36
C ASP A 420 -21.51 -3.38 29.95
N ASN A 421 -20.37 -3.47 30.63
CA ASN A 421 -19.16 -2.73 30.32
C ASN A 421 -18.30 -3.41 29.23
N VAL A 422 -18.62 -4.64 28.86
CA VAL A 422 -17.88 -5.44 27.88
C VAL A 422 -18.52 -5.30 26.51
N ARG A 423 -17.76 -4.80 25.54
CA ARG A 423 -18.16 -4.71 24.13
C ARG A 423 -17.35 -5.69 23.29
N PHE A 424 -18.04 -6.51 22.52
CA PHE A 424 -17.39 -7.37 21.54
C PHE A 424 -17.24 -6.62 20.22
N GLY A 425 -16.00 -6.51 19.74
CA GLY A 425 -15.67 -6.05 18.41
C GLY A 425 -15.27 -7.24 17.54
N LEU A 426 -15.81 -7.31 16.33
CA LEU A 426 -15.35 -8.24 15.31
C LEU A 426 -15.30 -7.47 14.00
N SER A 427 -14.11 -7.33 13.42
CA SER A 427 -13.96 -6.63 12.13
C SER A 427 -14.16 -7.57 10.95
N GLY A 428 -14.15 -8.89 11.13
CA GLY A 428 -14.49 -9.79 10.05
C GLY A 428 -14.54 -11.24 10.46
N LEU A 429 -15.13 -12.05 9.59
CA LEU A 429 -15.23 -13.49 9.74
C LEU A 429 -14.81 -14.13 8.43
N ALA A 430 -13.99 -15.17 8.53
CA ALA A 430 -13.70 -16.05 7.42
C ALA A 430 -14.09 -17.48 7.76
N VAL A 431 -14.71 -18.18 6.82
CA VAL A 431 -15.21 -19.54 6.97
C VAL A 431 -14.72 -20.35 5.77
N ALA A 432 -14.19 -21.54 6.01
CA ALA A 432 -13.77 -22.44 4.95
C ALA A 432 -14.17 -23.89 5.26
N PHE A 433 -14.63 -24.60 4.25
CA PHE A 433 -14.70 -26.05 4.18
C PHE A 433 -13.66 -26.51 3.17
N ASP A 434 -12.65 -27.26 3.63
CA ASP A 434 -11.51 -27.66 2.80
C ASP A 434 -11.31 -29.18 2.81
N GLN A 435 -12.07 -29.87 1.96
CA GLN A 435 -11.96 -31.32 1.76
C GLN A 435 -12.18 -31.69 0.29
N PRO A 436 -11.23 -32.36 -0.38
CA PRO A 436 -11.48 -32.88 -1.73
C PRO A 436 -12.76 -33.75 -1.77
N PRO A 437 -13.59 -33.67 -2.83
CA PRO A 437 -13.42 -32.85 -4.04
C PRO A 437 -14.04 -31.44 -3.97
N ILE A 438 -14.57 -31.00 -2.83
CA ILE A 438 -15.30 -29.73 -2.67
C ILE A 438 -14.55 -28.80 -1.71
N ARG A 439 -14.12 -27.64 -2.19
CA ARG A 439 -13.54 -26.59 -1.31
C ARG A 439 -14.36 -25.33 -1.41
N ILE A 440 -14.83 -24.81 -0.28
CA ILE A 440 -15.62 -23.59 -0.23
C ILE A 440 -15.01 -22.68 0.83
N GLY A 441 -14.76 -21.42 0.50
CA GLY A 441 -14.26 -20.44 1.44
C GLY A 441 -14.90 -19.08 1.22
N GLY A 442 -15.17 -18.37 2.31
CA GLY A 442 -15.71 -17.02 2.28
C GLY A 442 -15.02 -16.17 3.34
N ILE A 443 -14.79 -14.90 3.02
CA ILE A 443 -14.33 -13.88 3.95
C ILE A 443 -15.25 -12.67 3.85
N PHE A 444 -15.53 -12.05 4.99
CA PHE A 444 -16.21 -10.77 5.06
C PHE A 444 -15.55 -9.92 6.14
N VAL A 445 -15.25 -8.66 5.79
CA VAL A 445 -14.53 -7.71 6.64
C VAL A 445 -15.27 -6.37 6.60
N HIS A 446 -15.52 -5.79 7.77
CA HIS A 446 -15.98 -4.43 7.99
C HIS A 446 -14.94 -3.66 8.79
N LYS A 447 -14.45 -2.55 8.23
CA LYS A 447 -13.54 -1.66 8.95
C LYS A 447 -14.02 -0.22 8.93
N LYS A 448 -13.83 0.46 10.05
CA LYS A 448 -13.97 1.91 10.22
C LYS A 448 -12.59 2.49 10.49
N GLN A 449 -12.03 3.19 9.50
CA GLN A 449 -10.84 4.03 9.65
C GLN A 449 -11.26 5.49 9.63
N ASP A 450 -10.46 6.38 10.25
CA ASP A 450 -10.78 7.81 10.42
C ASP A 450 -11.25 8.50 9.12
N SER A 451 -10.72 8.07 7.97
CA SER A 451 -11.03 8.60 6.64
C SER A 451 -11.96 7.72 5.78
N MET A 452 -12.30 6.49 6.20
CA MET A 452 -13.06 5.55 5.38
C MET A 452 -13.73 4.45 6.20
N GLU A 453 -15.02 4.23 5.96
CA GLU A 453 -15.72 3.03 6.41
C GLU A 453 -15.94 2.11 5.22
N TYR A 454 -15.58 0.83 5.32
CA TYR A 454 -15.72 -0.09 4.20
C TYR A 454 -16.05 -1.53 4.61
N TYR A 455 -16.73 -2.20 3.69
CA TYR A 455 -17.09 -3.60 3.71
C TYR A 455 -16.40 -4.27 2.54
N ALA A 456 -15.72 -5.37 2.79
CA ALA A 456 -14.98 -6.07 1.77
C ALA A 456 -15.14 -7.57 1.97
N GLY A 457 -15.30 -8.31 0.90
CA GLY A 457 -15.60 -9.73 0.96
C GLY A 457 -15.04 -10.48 -0.24
N GLY A 458 -14.86 -11.78 -0.05
CA GLY A 458 -14.39 -12.67 -1.09
C GLY A 458 -14.91 -14.08 -0.88
N ILE A 459 -15.10 -14.81 -1.97
CA ILE A 459 -15.59 -16.18 -1.99
C ILE A 459 -14.78 -17.00 -2.97
N VAL A 460 -14.53 -18.26 -2.61
CA VAL A 460 -13.99 -19.28 -3.49
C VAL A 460 -14.87 -20.52 -3.36
N ILE A 461 -15.24 -21.11 -4.49
CA ILE A 461 -15.95 -22.38 -4.59
C ILE A 461 -15.19 -23.22 -5.61
N SER A 462 -14.59 -24.33 -5.19
CA SER A 462 -13.90 -25.29 -6.04
C SER A 462 -14.65 -26.62 -6.00
N LEU A 463 -15.03 -27.11 -7.17
CA LEU A 463 -15.64 -28.42 -7.41
C LEU A 463 -14.94 -28.98 -8.64
N GLU A 464 -13.98 -29.88 -8.48
CA GLU A 464 -13.15 -30.37 -9.59
C GLU A 464 -14.00 -30.81 -10.82
N PRO A 465 -13.73 -30.30 -12.04
CA PRO A 465 -12.62 -29.42 -12.46
C PRO A 465 -12.91 -27.90 -12.40
N TYR A 466 -14.07 -27.48 -11.90
CA TYR A 466 -14.50 -26.08 -11.85
C TYR A 466 -14.02 -25.33 -10.59
N GLN A 467 -13.68 -24.06 -10.76
CA GLN A 467 -13.38 -23.15 -9.67
C GLN A 467 -13.95 -21.77 -9.94
N PHE A 468 -14.74 -21.26 -9.00
CA PHE A 468 -15.24 -19.90 -8.98
C PHE A 468 -14.56 -19.11 -7.87
N VAL A 469 -14.05 -17.93 -8.21
CA VAL A 469 -13.45 -16.96 -7.28
C VAL A 469 -14.14 -15.62 -7.51
N ALA A 470 -14.55 -14.94 -6.45
CA ALA A 470 -14.98 -13.56 -6.55
C ALA A 470 -14.53 -12.76 -5.32
N GLY A 471 -14.30 -11.47 -5.51
CA GLY A 471 -13.91 -10.56 -4.44
C GLY A 471 -14.34 -9.14 -4.75
N GLY A 472 -14.58 -8.36 -3.70
CA GLY A 472 -14.99 -6.99 -3.86
C GLY A 472 -14.98 -6.19 -2.57
N LEU A 473 -15.19 -4.89 -2.74
CA LEU A 473 -15.27 -3.91 -1.68
C LEU A 473 -16.34 -2.90 -2.00
N TYR A 474 -17.01 -2.42 -0.96
CA TYR A 474 -17.83 -1.22 -0.95
C TYR A 474 -17.45 -0.37 0.27
N GLY A 475 -17.28 0.94 0.11
CA GLY A 475 -17.01 1.82 1.24
C GLY A 475 -17.37 3.27 0.99
N LYS A 476 -17.44 4.01 2.09
CA LYS A 476 -17.71 5.45 2.13
C LYS A 476 -16.46 6.17 2.62
N VAL A 477 -15.91 7.03 1.77
CA VAL A 477 -14.74 7.83 2.08
C VAL A 477 -15.19 9.17 2.68
N LYS A 478 -14.66 9.51 3.85
CA LYS A 478 -14.86 10.80 4.52
C LYS A 478 -13.62 11.65 4.26
N LEU A 479 -13.78 12.74 3.50
CA LEU A 479 -12.71 13.71 3.26
C LEU A 479 -12.62 14.68 4.46
N SER A 480 -11.41 15.14 4.79
CA SER A 480 -11.20 16.15 5.83
C SER A 480 -11.61 17.54 5.36
N LYS A 481 -12.43 18.21 6.18
CA LYS A 481 -12.92 19.61 6.21
C LYS A 481 -13.47 20.29 4.94
N ASP A 482 -13.05 19.95 3.72
CA ASP A 482 -13.45 20.68 2.50
C ASP A 482 -14.00 19.82 1.35
N GLY A 483 -14.14 18.50 1.53
CA GLY A 483 -14.59 17.59 0.46
C GLY A 483 -15.88 16.84 0.79
N GLU A 484 -16.83 16.83 -0.14
CA GLU A 484 -18.03 15.98 -0.05
C GLU A 484 -17.64 14.49 0.03
N PRO A 485 -18.24 13.71 0.95
CA PRO A 485 -18.01 12.28 1.04
C PRO A 485 -18.40 11.59 -0.27
N TYR A 486 -17.73 10.50 -0.60
CA TYR A 486 -18.02 9.73 -1.80
C TYR A 486 -17.96 8.22 -1.55
N ASP A 487 -18.78 7.50 -2.30
CA ASP A 487 -18.83 6.05 -2.27
C ASP A 487 -17.78 5.46 -3.24
N THR A 488 -17.13 4.38 -2.83
CA THR A 488 -16.18 3.61 -3.64
C THR A 488 -16.58 2.15 -3.64
N ALA A 489 -16.48 1.50 -4.79
CA ALA A 489 -16.78 0.09 -4.92
C ALA A 489 -15.89 -0.57 -5.97
N PHE A 490 -15.55 -1.84 -5.77
CA PHE A 490 -15.06 -2.67 -6.86
C PHE A 490 -15.51 -4.12 -6.66
N VAL A 491 -15.59 -4.85 -7.77
CA VAL A 491 -15.84 -6.28 -7.78
C VAL A 491 -15.04 -6.93 -8.90
N PHE A 492 -14.55 -8.12 -8.66
CA PHE A 492 -14.03 -8.99 -9.70
C PHE A 492 -14.47 -10.43 -9.46
N ALA A 493 -14.54 -11.20 -10.53
CA ALA A 493 -14.86 -12.61 -10.51
C ALA A 493 -14.06 -13.37 -11.58
N LYS A 494 -13.80 -14.65 -11.31
CA LYS A 494 -13.14 -15.59 -12.20
C LYS A 494 -13.83 -16.94 -12.07
N LEU A 495 -14.11 -17.57 -13.21
CA LEU A 495 -14.61 -18.92 -13.31
C LEU A 495 -13.63 -19.71 -14.18
N ASN A 496 -13.02 -20.73 -13.62
CA ASN A 496 -12.13 -21.66 -14.30
C ASN A 496 -12.79 -23.04 -14.41
N GLY A 497 -12.47 -23.78 -15.47
CA GLY A 497 -12.98 -25.12 -15.76
C GLY A 497 -13.29 -25.26 -17.25
N PRO A 498 -13.54 -26.47 -17.78
CA PRO A 498 -13.89 -26.67 -19.18
C PRO A 498 -15.26 -26.04 -19.46
N LEU A 499 -15.27 -24.83 -20.07
CA LEU A 499 -16.50 -24.09 -20.37
C LEU A 499 -16.99 -24.38 -21.78
N ILE A 500 -16.10 -24.24 -22.77
CA ILE A 500 -16.41 -24.46 -24.19
C ILE A 500 -15.24 -25.17 -24.83
N THR A 501 -15.46 -26.40 -25.33
CA THR A 501 -14.45 -27.17 -26.07
C THR A 501 -14.69 -27.04 -27.57
N LEU A 502 -13.66 -26.63 -28.30
CA LEU A 502 -13.56 -26.62 -29.76
C LEU A 502 -12.56 -27.71 -30.20
N GLU A 503 -12.53 -28.06 -31.49
CA GLU A 503 -11.66 -29.13 -32.00
C GLU A 503 -10.15 -28.89 -31.74
N PHE A 504 -9.72 -27.62 -31.77
CA PHE A 504 -8.31 -27.24 -31.62
C PHE A 504 -8.02 -26.42 -30.36
N ALA A 505 -9.04 -26.00 -29.60
CA ALA A 505 -8.90 -25.15 -28.43
C ALA A 505 -10.06 -25.32 -27.43
N GLU A 506 -9.83 -25.01 -26.17
CA GLU A 506 -10.83 -25.02 -25.12
C GLU A 506 -10.81 -23.68 -24.39
N ILE A 507 -11.96 -23.03 -24.28
CA ILE A 507 -12.14 -21.90 -23.36
C ILE A 507 -12.29 -22.51 -21.96
N SER A 508 -11.23 -22.40 -21.17
CA SER A 508 -11.08 -23.02 -19.86
C SER A 508 -11.24 -22.03 -18.70
N GLY A 509 -11.62 -20.78 -19.00
CA GLY A 509 -12.00 -19.81 -17.98
C GLY A 509 -12.46 -18.46 -18.52
N ILE A 510 -13.25 -17.76 -17.70
CA ILE A 510 -13.70 -16.39 -17.92
C ILE A 510 -13.39 -15.56 -16.67
N THR A 511 -13.01 -14.31 -16.85
CA THR A 511 -12.83 -13.37 -15.74
C THR A 511 -13.39 -12.01 -16.10
N GLY A 512 -13.84 -11.27 -15.09
CA GLY A 512 -14.33 -9.92 -15.29
C GLY A 512 -14.38 -9.14 -14.00
N GLY A 513 -14.42 -7.81 -14.11
CA GLY A 513 -14.52 -6.94 -12.95
C GLY A 513 -14.81 -5.50 -13.34
N PHE A 514 -15.19 -4.72 -12.34
CA PHE A 514 -15.48 -3.31 -12.47
C PHE A 514 -15.14 -2.57 -11.18
N GLY A 515 -14.72 -1.31 -11.30
CA GLY A 515 -14.51 -0.41 -10.17
C GLY A 515 -15.11 0.98 -10.39
N TYR A 516 -15.66 1.54 -9.32
CA TYR A 516 -16.24 2.89 -9.22
C TYR A 516 -15.56 3.66 -8.08
N ASN A 517 -15.04 4.86 -8.38
CA ASN A 517 -14.14 5.60 -7.48
C ASN A 517 -13.01 4.70 -6.92
N SER A 518 -12.52 3.82 -7.78
CA SER A 518 -11.48 2.83 -7.53
C SER A 518 -10.51 2.86 -8.71
N GLU A 519 -9.23 2.83 -8.41
CA GLU A 519 -8.16 2.74 -9.39
C GLU A 519 -7.61 1.31 -9.41
N ILE A 520 -7.43 0.78 -10.61
CA ILE A 520 -6.74 -0.48 -10.85
C ILE A 520 -5.27 -0.18 -11.17
N LYS A 521 -4.36 -0.78 -10.40
CA LYS A 521 -2.93 -0.68 -10.65
C LYS A 521 -2.53 -1.66 -11.74
N VAL A 522 -2.25 -1.13 -12.93
CA VAL A 522 -1.73 -1.88 -14.07
C VAL A 522 -0.39 -2.55 -13.72
N PRO A 523 -0.22 -3.87 -13.96
CA PRO A 523 1.03 -4.56 -13.66
C PRO A 523 2.16 -4.16 -14.62
N THR A 524 3.39 -4.52 -14.25
CA THR A 524 4.53 -4.55 -15.17
C THR A 524 4.66 -5.94 -15.81
N VAL A 525 5.48 -6.09 -16.85
CA VAL A 525 5.72 -7.40 -17.48
C VAL A 525 6.28 -8.45 -16.50
N GLU A 526 7.02 -8.01 -15.47
CA GLU A 526 7.56 -8.88 -14.42
C GLU A 526 6.49 -9.35 -13.42
N THR A 527 5.54 -8.46 -13.09
CA THR A 527 4.49 -8.69 -12.08
C THR A 527 3.16 -9.12 -12.68
N VAL A 528 3.07 -9.31 -14.00
CA VAL A 528 1.81 -9.61 -14.70
C VAL A 528 1.20 -10.94 -14.23
N ARG A 529 2.04 -11.89 -13.83
CA ARG A 529 1.64 -13.19 -13.31
C ARG A 529 0.93 -13.11 -11.96
N ASP A 530 1.28 -12.09 -11.17
CA ASP A 530 0.70 -11.84 -9.86
C ASP A 530 -0.60 -11.03 -9.97
N PHE A 531 -1.00 -10.62 -11.17
CA PHE A 531 -2.20 -9.83 -11.38
C PHE A 531 -3.44 -10.66 -11.01
N PRO A 532 -4.38 -10.16 -10.18
CA PRO A 532 -5.48 -10.98 -9.63
C PRO A 532 -6.34 -11.70 -10.67
N PHE A 533 -6.47 -11.12 -11.87
CA PHE A 533 -7.22 -11.71 -12.98
C PHE A 533 -6.50 -12.92 -13.61
N LEU A 534 -5.17 -12.98 -13.53
CA LEU A 534 -4.31 -13.96 -14.23
C LEU A 534 -3.73 -15.04 -13.31
N GLN A 535 -3.87 -14.90 -11.99
CA GLN A 535 -3.44 -15.93 -11.05
C GLN A 535 -4.18 -17.24 -11.33
N GLN A 536 -3.42 -18.32 -11.55
CA GLN A 536 -3.94 -19.63 -11.95
C GLN A 536 -4.16 -20.58 -10.76
N ASP A 537 -3.28 -20.53 -9.76
CA ASP A 537 -3.23 -21.51 -8.66
C ASP A 537 -3.52 -20.88 -7.28
N GLY A 538 -4.40 -19.86 -7.27
CA GLY A 538 -4.58 -18.95 -6.13
C GLY A 538 -5.07 -19.56 -4.82
N VAL A 539 -5.53 -20.81 -4.80
CA VAL A 539 -5.78 -21.51 -3.54
C VAL A 539 -4.56 -22.34 -3.19
N GLY A 540 -3.49 -21.67 -2.72
CA GLY A 540 -2.45 -22.38 -1.98
C GLY A 540 -3.06 -23.13 -0.78
N ASP A 541 -2.25 -23.86 0.00
CA ASP A 541 -2.72 -24.70 1.13
C ASP A 541 -3.60 -23.96 2.16
N ASN A 542 -3.68 -22.63 2.13
CA ASN A 542 -4.56 -21.84 2.99
C ASN A 542 -5.47 -20.88 2.21
N LEU A 543 -6.69 -21.34 1.94
CA LEU A 543 -7.75 -20.59 1.25
C LEU A 543 -8.09 -19.24 1.93
N LEU A 544 -7.99 -19.17 3.26
CA LEU A 544 -8.31 -17.95 4.01
C LEU A 544 -7.28 -16.84 3.81
N ASP A 545 -6.00 -17.17 3.59
CA ASP A 545 -4.95 -16.18 3.35
C ASP A 545 -5.04 -15.58 1.94
N TYR A 546 -5.38 -16.41 0.95
CA TYR A 546 -5.68 -15.93 -0.41
C TYR A 546 -6.83 -14.91 -0.40
N LEU A 547 -7.95 -15.28 0.23
CA LEU A 547 -9.12 -14.42 0.39
C LEU A 547 -8.79 -13.12 1.14
N SER A 548 -7.93 -13.18 2.17
CA SER A 548 -7.49 -12.00 2.92
C SER A 548 -6.66 -11.03 2.07
N LYS A 549 -5.85 -11.53 1.12
CA LYS A 549 -5.08 -10.68 0.19
C LYS A 549 -5.97 -9.98 -0.83
N LEU A 550 -6.96 -10.69 -1.38
CA LEU A 550 -7.91 -10.14 -2.37
C LEU A 550 -8.74 -8.96 -1.84
N VAL A 551 -8.99 -8.96 -0.54
CA VAL A 551 -9.92 -8.03 0.14
C VAL A 551 -9.17 -6.90 0.87
N SER A 552 -7.84 -6.86 0.73
CA SER A 552 -6.99 -5.86 1.38
C SER A 552 -6.94 -4.53 0.61
N VAL A 553 -7.01 -3.42 1.36
CA VAL A 553 -7.11 -2.03 0.84
C VAL A 553 -5.98 -1.13 1.35
N ASP A 554 -4.92 -1.75 1.89
CA ASP A 554 -3.80 -1.07 2.54
C ASP A 554 -2.79 -0.45 1.54
N GLY A 555 -3.18 -0.34 0.26
CA GLY A 555 -2.33 0.17 -0.82
C GLY A 555 -1.28 -0.81 -1.34
N THR A 556 -1.22 -2.04 -0.80
CA THR A 556 -0.31 -3.09 -1.29
C THR A 556 -0.92 -3.95 -2.39
N GLY A 557 -2.26 -3.95 -2.51
CA GLY A 557 -3.01 -4.69 -3.53
C GLY A 557 -3.11 -3.98 -4.89
N SER A 558 -3.72 -4.67 -5.87
CA SER A 558 -3.94 -4.16 -7.22
C SER A 558 -5.08 -3.14 -7.33
N PHE A 559 -5.87 -2.95 -6.28
CA PHE A 559 -7.01 -2.04 -6.24
C PHE A 559 -6.81 -1.01 -5.14
N THR A 560 -6.97 0.26 -5.49
CA THR A 560 -6.86 1.39 -4.55
C THR A 560 -8.06 2.30 -4.67
N VAL A 561 -8.39 3.01 -3.59
CA VAL A 561 -9.50 3.97 -3.58
C VAL A 561 -9.04 5.29 -4.18
N ARG A 562 -9.74 5.79 -5.21
CA ARG A 562 -9.42 7.06 -5.86
C ARG A 562 -10.67 7.70 -6.47
N ARG A 563 -11.02 8.89 -5.98
CA ARG A 563 -12.17 9.67 -6.48
C ARG A 563 -12.06 9.91 -7.99
N GLY A 564 -13.15 9.66 -8.70
CA GLY A 564 -13.27 9.82 -10.15
C GLY A 564 -12.68 8.69 -10.99
N SER A 565 -11.90 7.77 -10.39
CA SER A 565 -11.33 6.63 -11.11
C SER A 565 -12.37 5.53 -11.31
N MET A 566 -12.40 4.99 -12.52
CA MET A 566 -13.19 3.83 -12.86
C MET A 566 -12.41 2.89 -13.78
N TRP A 567 -12.79 1.63 -13.79
CA TRP A 567 -12.21 0.63 -14.67
C TRP A 567 -13.19 -0.50 -14.95
N LEU A 568 -13.01 -1.17 -16.09
CA LEU A 568 -13.70 -2.38 -16.50
C LEU A 568 -12.66 -3.38 -16.98
N ALA A 569 -12.79 -4.63 -16.56
CA ALA A 569 -11.91 -5.72 -16.95
C ALA A 569 -12.74 -6.90 -17.49
N ALA A 570 -12.28 -7.53 -18.56
CA ALA A 570 -12.84 -8.76 -19.10
C ALA A 570 -11.72 -9.63 -19.68
N GLY A 571 -11.71 -10.91 -19.35
CA GLY A 571 -10.64 -11.81 -19.75
C GLY A 571 -11.11 -13.23 -20.01
N LEU A 572 -10.29 -13.96 -20.75
CA LEU A 572 -10.52 -15.32 -21.18
C LEU A 572 -9.26 -16.16 -20.93
N ARG A 573 -9.48 -17.41 -20.56
CA ARG A 573 -8.45 -18.44 -20.55
C ARG A 573 -8.75 -19.45 -21.67
N VAL A 574 -7.76 -19.70 -22.51
CA VAL A 574 -7.86 -20.58 -23.67
C VAL A 574 -6.70 -21.58 -23.67
N SER A 575 -7.01 -22.87 -23.77
CA SER A 575 -6.03 -23.95 -23.94
C SER A 575 -6.10 -24.47 -25.38
N ALA A 576 -5.07 -24.26 -26.19
CA ALA A 576 -5.02 -24.63 -27.60
C ALA A 576 -4.01 -25.75 -27.89
N VAL A 577 -4.30 -26.55 -28.93
CA VAL A 577 -3.45 -27.63 -29.50
C VAL A 577 -2.86 -28.62 -28.49
N GLN A 578 -3.49 -28.74 -27.32
CA GLN A 578 -3.00 -29.49 -26.16
C GLN A 578 -1.57 -29.13 -25.72
N MET A 579 -1.02 -27.98 -26.10
CA MET A 579 0.34 -27.58 -25.75
C MET A 579 0.41 -26.16 -25.20
N LEU A 580 -0.52 -25.29 -25.56
CA LEU A 580 -0.48 -23.85 -25.25
C LEU A 580 -1.67 -23.46 -24.38
N ASP A 581 -1.45 -22.95 -23.17
CA ASP A 581 -2.45 -22.28 -22.36
C ASP A 581 -2.20 -20.77 -22.37
N VAL A 582 -3.23 -19.97 -22.64
CA VAL A 582 -3.18 -18.50 -22.61
C VAL A 582 -4.26 -18.00 -21.67
N ASP A 583 -3.88 -17.23 -20.65
CA ASP A 583 -4.80 -16.49 -19.78
C ASP A 583 -4.58 -15.00 -20.04
N ALA A 584 -5.61 -14.27 -20.48
CA ALA A 584 -5.48 -12.86 -20.84
C ALA A 584 -6.70 -12.04 -20.42
N VAL A 585 -6.47 -10.80 -19.99
CA VAL A 585 -7.48 -9.84 -19.57
C VAL A 585 -7.27 -8.50 -20.26
N PHE A 586 -8.37 -7.99 -20.83
CA PHE A 586 -8.46 -6.62 -21.32
C PHE A 586 -8.99 -5.72 -20.21
N VAL A 587 -8.35 -4.57 -20.01
CA VAL A 587 -8.71 -3.57 -19.02
C VAL A 587 -8.86 -2.22 -19.70
N VAL A 588 -9.96 -1.56 -19.41
CA VAL A 588 -10.17 -0.14 -19.70
C VAL A 588 -10.14 0.57 -18.35
N ALA A 589 -9.40 1.66 -18.22
CA ALA A 589 -9.38 2.50 -17.01
C ALA A 589 -9.44 3.98 -17.39
N TRP A 590 -10.11 4.81 -16.61
CA TRP A 590 -10.27 6.24 -16.92
C TRP A 590 -10.27 7.11 -15.66
N ASN A 591 -9.30 8.04 -15.59
CA ASN A 591 -9.26 9.25 -14.74
C ASN A 591 -7.87 9.94 -14.81
N PRO A 592 -7.73 11.17 -15.34
CA PRO A 592 -8.70 11.92 -16.16
C PRO A 592 -8.75 11.44 -17.62
N SER A 593 -7.74 10.67 -18.06
CA SER A 593 -7.62 10.16 -19.44
C SER A 593 -7.89 8.65 -19.48
N VAL A 594 -8.28 8.15 -20.65
CA VAL A 594 -8.50 6.72 -20.89
C VAL A 594 -7.15 6.00 -21.01
N THR A 595 -7.05 4.82 -20.42
CA THR A 595 -5.97 3.85 -20.60
C THR A 595 -6.60 2.52 -21.01
N LEU A 596 -6.07 1.92 -22.08
CA LEU A 596 -6.46 0.61 -22.58
C LEU A 596 -5.29 -0.35 -22.37
N GLY A 597 -5.54 -1.53 -21.83
CA GLY A 597 -4.49 -2.52 -21.55
C GLY A 597 -4.93 -3.95 -21.84
N ILE A 598 -4.06 -4.76 -22.42
CA ILE A 598 -4.16 -6.22 -22.48
C ILE A 598 -3.01 -6.77 -21.65
N PHE A 599 -3.33 -7.69 -20.74
CA PHE A 599 -2.38 -8.35 -19.86
C PHE A 599 -2.60 -9.85 -19.94
N GLY A 600 -1.55 -10.64 -20.06
CA GLY A 600 -1.71 -12.09 -20.13
C GLY A 600 -0.47 -12.88 -19.77
N VAL A 601 -0.68 -14.17 -19.60
CA VAL A 601 0.36 -15.19 -19.41
C VAL A 601 0.10 -16.32 -20.39
N GLY A 602 1.11 -16.66 -21.19
CA GLY A 602 1.11 -17.82 -22.06
C GLY A 602 2.04 -18.89 -21.52
N VAL A 603 1.57 -20.14 -21.42
CA VAL A 603 2.36 -21.32 -20.99
C VAL A 603 2.34 -22.33 -22.12
N ALA A 604 3.51 -22.74 -22.59
CA ALA A 604 3.66 -23.79 -23.60
C ALA A 604 4.48 -24.96 -23.05
N ASP A 605 3.87 -26.14 -22.97
CA ASP A 605 4.50 -27.40 -22.55
C ASP A 605 4.61 -28.36 -23.74
N ILE A 606 5.84 -28.80 -24.05
CA ILE A 606 6.10 -29.63 -25.23
C ILE A 606 6.89 -30.89 -24.85
N PRO A 607 6.33 -32.10 -25.02
CA PRO A 607 4.89 -32.39 -25.13
C PRO A 607 4.19 -32.27 -23.76
N LYS A 608 2.93 -31.86 -23.76
CA LYS A 608 2.07 -31.83 -22.57
C LYS A 608 1.39 -33.18 -22.32
N THR A 609 2.17 -34.26 -22.23
CA THR A 609 1.61 -35.62 -22.02
C THR A 609 1.92 -36.10 -20.60
N LYS A 610 0.88 -36.44 -19.83
CA LYS A 610 1.02 -37.01 -18.48
C LYS A 610 1.94 -38.24 -18.51
N GLY A 611 3.00 -38.22 -17.69
CA GLY A 611 3.98 -39.32 -17.59
C GLY A 611 5.13 -39.25 -18.59
N SER A 612 5.14 -38.31 -19.54
CA SER A 612 6.27 -38.05 -20.43
C SER A 612 7.20 -36.96 -19.88
N ARG A 613 8.46 -36.96 -20.29
CA ARG A 613 9.40 -35.88 -19.98
C ARG A 613 9.06 -34.65 -20.85
N THR A 614 8.70 -33.55 -20.21
CA THR A 614 8.57 -32.24 -20.88
C THR A 614 9.94 -31.79 -21.38
N PHE A 615 10.08 -31.58 -22.69
CA PHE A 615 11.32 -31.11 -23.30
C PHE A 615 11.42 -29.59 -23.28
N ALA A 616 10.32 -28.87 -23.41
CA ALA A 616 10.31 -27.41 -23.31
C ALA A 616 9.12 -26.97 -22.47
N HIS A 617 9.40 -26.10 -21.50
CA HIS A 617 8.42 -25.34 -20.76
C HIS A 617 8.72 -23.88 -21.05
N VAL A 618 7.84 -23.20 -21.78
CA VAL A 618 8.00 -21.79 -22.14
C VAL A 618 6.86 -21.01 -21.54
N GLU A 619 7.19 -20.07 -20.68
CA GLU A 619 6.20 -19.32 -19.95
C GLU A 619 6.48 -17.83 -20.11
N LEU A 620 5.51 -17.10 -20.64
CA LEU A 620 5.68 -15.75 -21.17
C LEU A 620 4.63 -14.81 -20.57
N GLY A 621 5.09 -13.77 -19.87
CA GLY A 621 4.25 -12.63 -19.51
C GLY A 621 4.08 -11.69 -20.70
N ILE A 622 2.86 -11.19 -20.92
CA ILE A 622 2.47 -10.37 -22.06
C ILE A 622 1.75 -9.11 -21.55
N LEU A 623 2.12 -7.95 -22.06
CA LEU A 623 1.50 -6.66 -21.75
C LEU A 623 1.42 -5.81 -23.02
N ALA A 624 0.28 -5.17 -23.27
CA ALA A 624 0.13 -4.13 -24.29
C ALA A 624 -0.77 -3.02 -23.76
N VAL A 625 -0.27 -1.79 -23.67
CA VAL A 625 -0.95 -0.65 -23.04
C VAL A 625 -0.90 0.57 -23.96
N VAL A 626 -2.05 1.20 -24.16
CA VAL A 626 -2.20 2.54 -24.74
C VAL A 626 -2.66 3.47 -23.62
N ASP A 627 -1.81 4.43 -23.23
CA ASP A 627 -2.17 5.50 -22.30
C ASP A 627 -2.29 6.80 -23.10
N PHE A 628 -3.51 7.29 -23.27
CA PHE A 628 -3.79 8.51 -24.04
C PHE A 628 -3.37 9.79 -23.28
N GLY A 629 -3.32 9.75 -21.95
CA GLY A 629 -2.91 10.89 -21.13
C GLY A 629 -1.40 11.10 -21.18
N ALA A 630 -0.63 10.01 -21.03
CA ALA A 630 0.81 10.02 -21.24
C ALA A 630 1.19 10.10 -22.73
N GLY A 631 0.28 9.67 -23.62
CA GLY A 631 0.45 9.56 -25.07
C GLY A 631 1.57 8.59 -25.44
N VAL A 632 1.48 7.38 -24.88
CA VAL A 632 2.42 6.28 -25.12
C VAL A 632 1.66 5.00 -25.44
N PHE A 633 2.12 4.29 -26.45
CA PHE A 633 1.82 2.88 -26.68
C PHE A 633 3.05 2.06 -26.28
N ARG A 634 2.83 0.99 -25.52
CA ARG A 634 3.88 0.03 -25.17
C ARG A 634 3.37 -1.40 -25.25
N ALA A 635 4.15 -2.28 -25.84
CA ALA A 635 3.94 -3.72 -25.80
C ALA A 635 5.21 -4.39 -25.28
N GLU A 636 5.09 -5.19 -24.23
CA GLU A 636 6.19 -5.87 -23.55
C GLU A 636 5.89 -7.35 -23.41
N MET A 637 6.92 -8.18 -23.55
CA MET A 637 6.84 -9.59 -23.22
C MET A 637 8.11 -10.04 -22.51
N GLN A 638 8.00 -10.98 -21.58
CA GLN A 638 9.17 -11.48 -20.84
C GLN A 638 9.00 -12.95 -20.45
N LEU A 639 10.05 -13.72 -20.68
CA LEU A 639 10.13 -15.12 -20.25
C LEU A 639 10.25 -15.21 -18.73
N ALA A 640 9.46 -16.10 -18.15
CA ALA A 640 9.50 -16.37 -16.73
C ALA A 640 10.73 -17.23 -16.36
N PRO A 641 11.27 -17.11 -15.13
CA PRO A 641 12.45 -17.88 -14.68
C PRO A 641 12.27 -19.40 -14.68
N SER A 642 11.02 -19.87 -14.66
CA SER A 642 10.57 -21.26 -14.80
C SER A 642 10.81 -21.82 -16.21
N SER A 643 11.01 -20.98 -17.23
CA SER A 643 11.13 -21.40 -18.63
C SER A 643 12.44 -22.14 -18.89
N TYR A 644 12.38 -23.28 -19.57
CA TYR A 644 13.55 -24.08 -19.95
C TYR A 644 13.35 -24.83 -21.27
N ILE A 645 14.46 -25.27 -21.88
CA ILE A 645 14.47 -26.11 -23.08
C ILE A 645 15.45 -27.29 -22.92
N PHE A 646 15.09 -28.46 -23.43
CA PHE A 646 15.74 -29.78 -23.27
C PHE A 646 15.80 -30.34 -21.84
N ASP A 647 16.16 -29.52 -20.86
CA ASP A 647 16.32 -29.91 -19.46
C ASP A 647 16.07 -28.71 -18.53
N PRO A 648 15.47 -28.90 -17.33
CA PRO A 648 15.28 -27.81 -16.36
C PRO A 648 16.58 -27.07 -15.97
N SER A 649 17.74 -27.71 -16.12
CA SER A 649 19.06 -27.07 -15.92
C SER A 649 19.46 -26.10 -17.04
N CYS A 650 18.71 -26.05 -18.15
CA CYS A 650 18.87 -25.17 -19.30
C CYS A 650 17.78 -24.09 -19.30
N SER A 651 17.91 -23.14 -18.37
CA SER A 651 16.97 -22.04 -18.19
C SER A 651 17.01 -21.05 -19.36
N LEU A 652 15.84 -20.56 -19.75
CA LEU A 652 15.66 -19.52 -20.77
C LEU A 652 15.56 -18.14 -20.11
N THR A 653 16.04 -17.11 -20.81
CA THR A 653 15.87 -15.70 -20.47
C THR A 653 15.55 -14.93 -21.75
N GLY A 654 14.82 -13.83 -21.63
CA GLY A 654 14.54 -12.96 -22.77
C GLY A 654 13.36 -12.05 -22.54
N GLY A 655 13.48 -10.84 -23.04
CA GLY A 655 12.38 -9.89 -23.09
C GLY A 655 12.25 -9.23 -24.46
N PHE A 656 11.06 -8.73 -24.70
CA PHE A 656 10.63 -8.00 -25.89
C PHE A 656 10.03 -6.68 -25.42
N ALA A 657 10.29 -5.59 -26.15
CA ALA A 657 9.58 -4.34 -25.96
C ALA A 657 9.42 -3.57 -27.28
N LEU A 658 8.22 -3.06 -27.51
CA LEU A 658 7.87 -2.12 -28.56
C LEU A 658 7.22 -0.90 -27.90
N TYR A 659 7.82 0.26 -28.05
CA TYR A 659 7.31 1.53 -27.51
C TYR A 659 7.13 2.55 -28.63
N TYR A 660 6.08 3.36 -28.54
CA TYR A 660 5.83 4.49 -29.41
C TYR A 660 5.25 5.65 -28.60
N TRP A 661 5.89 6.81 -28.67
CA TRP A 661 5.46 8.04 -28.00
C TRP A 661 4.84 8.98 -29.03
N PHE A 662 3.54 9.20 -28.90
CA PHE A 662 2.75 10.02 -29.83
C PHE A 662 2.31 11.36 -29.23
N ASN A 663 2.66 11.62 -27.96
CA ASN A 663 2.45 12.91 -27.33
C ASN A 663 3.55 13.90 -27.72
N ASP A 664 3.16 15.12 -28.08
CA ASP A 664 4.07 16.23 -28.38
C ASP A 664 4.39 17.08 -27.14
N ARG A 665 3.67 16.91 -26.02
CA ARG A 665 3.89 17.66 -24.77
C ARG A 665 5.27 17.46 -24.14
N VAL A 666 5.95 16.36 -24.46
CA VAL A 666 7.32 16.08 -24.01
C VAL A 666 8.20 16.07 -25.26
N PRO A 667 8.83 17.21 -25.62
CA PRO A 667 9.55 17.34 -26.88
C PRO A 667 10.63 16.27 -27.10
N GLU A 668 11.30 15.83 -26.03
CA GLU A 668 12.35 14.80 -26.10
C GLU A 668 11.85 13.40 -26.50
N ARG A 669 10.53 13.15 -26.41
CA ARG A 669 9.90 11.84 -26.71
C ARG A 669 9.01 11.89 -27.94
N SER A 670 8.71 13.06 -28.47
CA SER A 670 7.70 13.20 -29.53
C SER A 670 8.11 12.41 -30.78
N GLY A 671 7.24 11.51 -31.24
CA GLY A 671 7.45 10.63 -32.38
C GLY A 671 8.53 9.56 -32.21
N GLU A 672 9.19 9.50 -31.04
CA GLU A 672 10.16 8.45 -30.75
C GLU A 672 9.46 7.08 -30.74
N TRP A 673 10.21 6.06 -31.13
CA TRP A 673 9.78 4.68 -31.02
C TRP A 673 10.99 3.77 -30.83
N VAL A 674 10.76 2.57 -30.33
CA VAL A 674 11.82 1.58 -30.20
C VAL A 674 11.23 0.20 -30.24
N PHE A 675 11.86 -0.68 -31.02
CA PHE A 675 11.61 -2.10 -31.04
C PHE A 675 12.85 -2.81 -30.53
N THR A 676 12.74 -3.67 -29.53
CA THR A 676 13.89 -4.41 -29.00
C THR A 676 13.52 -5.80 -28.52
N ILE A 677 14.39 -6.75 -28.82
CA ILE A 677 14.40 -8.12 -28.31
C ILE A 677 15.75 -8.33 -27.65
N GLY A 678 15.78 -8.68 -26.38
CA GLY A 678 17.05 -8.90 -25.68
C GLY A 678 17.85 -7.62 -25.39
N GLY A 679 17.28 -6.43 -25.56
CA GLY A 679 17.92 -5.15 -25.25
C GLY A 679 18.77 -4.58 -26.39
N TYR A 680 19.81 -3.82 -26.05
CA TYR A 680 20.55 -2.97 -26.98
C TYR A 680 22.02 -3.39 -27.12
N HIS A 681 22.75 -2.79 -28.05
CA HIS A 681 24.20 -2.89 -28.11
C HIS A 681 24.83 -2.42 -26.78
N ARG A 682 25.89 -3.09 -26.30
CA ARG A 682 26.47 -2.84 -24.97
C ARG A 682 26.98 -1.40 -24.78
N SER A 683 27.51 -0.81 -25.85
CA SER A 683 27.98 0.58 -25.87
C SER A 683 26.90 1.60 -26.20
N PHE A 684 25.65 1.18 -26.41
CA PHE A 684 24.54 2.10 -26.72
C PHE A 684 24.12 2.86 -25.46
N LYS A 685 24.20 4.19 -25.52
CA LYS A 685 23.71 5.13 -24.50
C LYS A 685 22.19 5.24 -24.67
N ARG A 686 21.50 4.28 -24.06
CA ARG A 686 20.04 4.18 -24.05
C ARG A 686 19.42 5.40 -23.31
N PRO A 687 18.42 6.09 -23.89
CA PRO A 687 17.64 7.10 -23.18
C PRO A 687 16.88 6.51 -21.99
N ASP A 688 16.70 7.27 -20.91
CA ASP A 688 16.08 6.78 -19.67
C ASP A 688 14.64 6.26 -19.86
N TYR A 689 13.92 6.81 -20.85
CA TYR A 689 12.53 6.44 -21.16
C TYR A 689 12.41 5.22 -22.08
N TYR A 690 13.49 4.75 -22.71
CA TYR A 690 13.45 3.49 -23.46
C TYR A 690 13.30 2.31 -22.49
N PRO A 691 12.70 1.17 -22.90
CA PRO A 691 12.62 -0.03 -22.07
C PRO A 691 14.01 -0.68 -21.88
N ASN A 692 14.16 -1.66 -20.98
CA ASN A 692 15.41 -2.44 -20.84
C ASN A 692 15.11 -3.94 -20.66
N PRO A 693 14.61 -4.61 -21.70
CA PRO A 693 14.26 -6.02 -21.59
C PRO A 693 15.52 -6.88 -21.37
N PRO A 694 15.42 -7.98 -20.60
CA PRO A 694 16.54 -8.89 -20.38
C PRO A 694 16.99 -9.55 -21.69
N ARG A 695 18.29 -9.86 -21.79
CA ARG A 695 18.91 -10.55 -22.93
C ARG A 695 18.15 -11.82 -23.29
N LEU A 696 17.90 -12.03 -24.58
CA LEU A 696 17.41 -13.30 -25.09
C LEU A 696 18.54 -14.31 -24.97
N GLY A 697 18.34 -15.44 -24.31
CA GLY A 697 19.46 -16.31 -24.01
C GLY A 697 19.11 -17.62 -23.33
N ILE A 698 20.12 -18.47 -23.25
CA ILE A 698 20.10 -19.75 -22.55
C ILE A 698 21.19 -19.74 -21.49
N ARG A 699 20.90 -20.35 -20.33
CA ARG A 699 21.92 -20.69 -19.33
C ARG A 699 21.76 -22.16 -18.99
N TRP A 700 22.77 -22.95 -19.32
CA TRP A 700 22.77 -24.39 -19.16
C TRP A 700 23.93 -24.85 -18.30
N LYS A 701 23.64 -25.59 -17.23
CA LYS A 701 24.63 -26.33 -16.45
C LYS A 701 24.54 -27.81 -16.82
N VAL A 702 25.54 -28.32 -17.53
CA VAL A 702 25.62 -29.73 -17.91
C VAL A 702 26.47 -30.47 -16.89
N GLY A 703 25.82 -31.17 -15.96
CA GLY A 703 26.49 -31.78 -14.81
C GLY A 703 27.11 -30.73 -13.86
N SER A 704 28.15 -31.10 -13.12
CA SER A 704 28.85 -30.21 -12.18
C SER A 704 29.96 -29.36 -12.82
N ASN A 705 30.39 -29.70 -14.04
CA ASN A 705 31.67 -29.25 -14.58
C ASN A 705 31.53 -28.31 -15.78
N ILE A 706 30.40 -28.32 -16.50
CA ILE A 706 30.22 -27.55 -17.74
C ILE A 706 29.12 -26.49 -17.55
N SER A 707 29.42 -25.25 -17.92
CA SER A 707 28.45 -24.16 -17.97
C SER A 707 28.45 -23.51 -19.35
N ILE A 708 27.27 -23.39 -19.95
CA ILE A 708 27.05 -22.76 -21.26
C ILE A 708 26.10 -21.58 -21.06
N VAL A 709 26.47 -20.41 -21.58
CA VAL A 709 25.68 -19.19 -21.55
C VAL A 709 25.63 -18.63 -22.97
N GLY A 710 24.44 -18.56 -23.54
CA GLY A 710 24.17 -17.90 -24.81
C GLY A 710 23.32 -16.66 -24.59
N GLU A 711 23.66 -15.55 -25.22
CA GLU A 711 22.91 -14.28 -25.19
C GLU A 711 22.80 -13.71 -26.60
N ALA A 712 21.69 -13.05 -26.91
CA ALA A 712 21.44 -12.37 -28.17
C ALA A 712 20.57 -11.13 -27.92
N TYR A 713 20.65 -10.18 -28.85
CA TYR A 713 19.82 -9.00 -28.87
C TYR A 713 19.62 -8.45 -30.28
N LEU A 714 18.53 -7.71 -30.44
CA LEU A 714 18.17 -6.92 -31.62
C LEU A 714 17.46 -5.67 -31.13
N ALA A 715 17.86 -4.49 -31.60
CA ALA A 715 17.12 -3.26 -31.35
C ALA A 715 17.09 -2.37 -32.58
N ILE A 716 15.96 -1.71 -32.77
CA ILE A 716 15.66 -0.82 -33.88
C ILE A 716 15.14 0.49 -33.29
N THR A 717 15.81 1.59 -33.63
CA THR A 717 15.47 2.96 -33.18
C THR A 717 15.35 3.88 -34.39
N PRO A 718 14.80 5.10 -34.25
CA PRO A 718 14.77 6.10 -35.32
C PRO A 718 16.15 6.47 -35.91
N LYS A 719 17.25 6.13 -35.23
CA LYS A 719 18.62 6.42 -35.69
C LYS A 719 19.32 5.25 -36.36
N CYS A 720 19.22 4.06 -35.76
CA CYS A 720 19.99 2.90 -36.20
C CYS A 720 19.31 1.57 -35.83
N CYS A 721 19.77 0.51 -36.50
CA CYS A 721 19.50 -0.87 -36.13
C CYS A 721 20.78 -1.49 -35.54
N MET A 722 20.62 -2.32 -34.52
CA MET A 722 21.73 -2.97 -33.83
C MET A 722 21.35 -4.41 -33.51
N GLY A 723 22.29 -5.33 -33.64
CA GLY A 723 22.06 -6.73 -33.33
C GLY A 723 23.35 -7.40 -32.93
N GLY A 724 23.26 -8.42 -32.09
CA GLY A 724 24.45 -9.12 -31.65
C GLY A 724 24.15 -10.29 -30.74
N GLY A 725 25.19 -11.01 -30.39
CA GLY A 725 25.11 -12.16 -29.50
C GLY A 725 26.46 -12.60 -28.97
N ARG A 726 26.41 -13.43 -27.93
CA ARG A 726 27.56 -13.99 -27.25
C ARG A 726 27.25 -15.43 -26.87
N LEU A 727 28.21 -16.31 -27.06
CA LEU A 727 28.19 -17.69 -26.57
C LEU A 727 29.44 -17.92 -25.73
N GLN A 728 29.26 -18.34 -24.48
CA GLN A 728 30.35 -18.68 -23.57
C GLN A 728 30.13 -20.10 -23.06
N ALA A 729 31.16 -20.94 -23.15
CA ALA A 729 31.19 -22.26 -22.55
C ALA A 729 32.43 -22.37 -21.64
N THR A 730 32.25 -22.88 -20.42
CA THR A 730 33.34 -23.07 -19.46
C THR A 730 33.30 -24.50 -18.91
N LEU A 731 34.45 -25.17 -18.92
CA LEU A 731 34.68 -26.46 -18.28
C LEU A 731 35.56 -26.26 -17.05
N THR A 732 35.15 -26.79 -15.90
CA THR A 732 35.96 -26.86 -14.67
C THR A 732 35.99 -28.29 -14.18
N ALA A 733 37.16 -28.92 -14.17
CA ALA A 733 37.36 -30.30 -13.74
C ALA A 733 38.62 -30.39 -12.86
N GLY A 734 38.45 -30.24 -11.55
CA GLY A 734 39.56 -30.21 -10.59
C GLY A 734 40.53 -29.05 -10.88
N PRO A 735 41.83 -29.32 -11.11
CA PRO A 735 42.82 -28.28 -11.43
C PRO A 735 42.69 -27.72 -12.85
N LEU A 736 41.93 -28.38 -13.73
CA LEU A 736 41.76 -28.00 -15.13
C LEU A 736 40.58 -27.05 -15.31
N ARG A 737 40.81 -25.94 -16.01
CA ARG A 737 39.76 -25.01 -16.45
C ARG A 737 39.97 -24.67 -17.92
N ALA A 738 38.94 -24.88 -18.74
CA ALA A 738 38.93 -24.49 -20.15
C ALA A 738 37.74 -23.56 -20.43
N TRP A 739 37.90 -22.64 -21.37
CA TRP A 739 36.84 -21.73 -21.79
C TRP A 739 36.81 -21.53 -23.29
N PHE A 740 35.61 -21.30 -23.80
CA PHE A 740 35.30 -20.87 -25.14
C PHE A 740 34.40 -19.64 -25.02
N SER A 741 34.71 -18.59 -25.75
CA SER A 741 33.87 -17.40 -25.85
C SER A 741 33.82 -16.96 -27.31
N ALA A 742 32.62 -16.90 -27.88
CA ALA A 742 32.36 -16.29 -29.18
C ALA A 742 31.39 -15.12 -29.00
N TRP A 743 31.57 -14.05 -29.74
CA TRP A 743 30.65 -12.91 -29.75
C TRP A 743 30.58 -12.28 -31.13
N ALA A 744 29.48 -11.59 -31.40
CA ALA A 744 29.27 -10.83 -32.61
C ALA A 744 28.40 -9.62 -32.27
N ASP A 745 28.86 -8.42 -32.59
CA ASP A 745 28.12 -7.17 -32.39
C ASP A 745 28.07 -6.41 -33.72
N PHE A 746 26.87 -6.07 -34.17
CA PHE A 746 26.59 -5.39 -35.42
C PHE A 746 25.92 -4.03 -35.17
N LEU A 747 26.39 -3.02 -35.88
CA LEU A 747 25.75 -1.73 -36.05
C LEU A 747 25.35 -1.57 -37.53
N ILE A 748 24.06 -1.37 -37.76
CA ILE A 748 23.44 -1.35 -39.09
C ILE A 748 22.81 0.02 -39.31
N ASN A 749 23.21 0.69 -40.39
CA ASN A 749 22.49 1.86 -40.87
C ASN A 749 21.38 1.43 -41.82
N PHE A 750 20.21 2.05 -41.69
CA PHE A 750 19.03 1.64 -42.45
C PHE A 750 19.28 1.74 -43.96
N MET A 751 19.72 2.91 -44.46
CA MET A 751 19.82 3.19 -45.89
C MET A 751 20.97 4.17 -46.22
N PRO A 752 21.82 3.88 -47.22
CA PRO A 752 21.94 2.57 -47.88
C PRO A 752 22.25 1.48 -46.83
N PHE A 753 21.74 0.26 -47.05
CA PHE A 753 21.94 -0.85 -46.13
C PHE A 753 23.43 -1.16 -46.06
N ASP A 754 24.07 -0.70 -44.99
CA ASP A 754 25.48 -0.89 -44.71
C ASP A 754 25.58 -1.40 -43.27
N PHE A 755 26.35 -2.47 -43.06
CA PHE A 755 26.60 -3.02 -41.72
C PHE A 755 28.09 -3.01 -41.41
N GLN A 756 28.40 -2.69 -40.16
CA GLN A 756 29.70 -2.92 -39.54
C GLN A 756 29.50 -3.93 -38.41
N GLY A 757 30.19 -5.06 -38.50
CA GLY A 757 30.20 -6.09 -37.48
C GLY A 757 31.58 -6.25 -36.86
N GLN A 758 31.62 -6.61 -35.58
CA GLN A 758 32.83 -7.15 -34.95
C GLN A 758 32.47 -8.52 -34.40
N VAL A 759 33.20 -9.54 -34.84
CA VAL A 759 33.03 -10.93 -34.42
C VAL A 759 34.31 -11.35 -33.75
N GLY A 760 34.23 -12.07 -32.65
CA GLY A 760 35.41 -12.60 -31.98
C GLY A 760 35.18 -14.00 -31.47
N VAL A 761 36.27 -14.75 -31.41
CA VAL A 761 36.34 -16.05 -30.74
C VAL A 761 37.60 -16.09 -29.89
N ASN A 762 37.48 -16.66 -28.71
CA ASN A 762 38.56 -16.84 -27.75
C ASN A 762 38.42 -18.23 -27.14
N VAL A 763 39.50 -19.02 -27.22
CA VAL A 763 39.59 -20.35 -26.64
C VAL A 763 40.84 -20.42 -25.77
N GLY A 764 40.68 -20.87 -24.54
CA GLY A 764 41.81 -21.01 -23.63
C GLY A 764 41.69 -22.19 -22.68
N VAL A 765 42.82 -22.60 -22.16
CA VAL A 765 42.96 -23.66 -21.15
C VAL A 765 43.94 -23.22 -20.08
N SER A 766 43.64 -23.54 -18.83
CA SER A 766 44.50 -23.32 -17.68
C SER A 766 44.52 -24.55 -16.77
N CYS A 767 45.67 -24.83 -16.18
CA CYS A 767 45.85 -25.92 -15.23
C CYS A 767 46.62 -25.41 -14.01
N LYS A 768 46.05 -25.60 -12.82
CA LYS A 768 46.73 -25.31 -11.54
C LYS A 768 47.55 -26.52 -11.11
N VAL A 769 48.86 -26.35 -10.99
CA VAL A 769 49.78 -27.39 -10.51
C VAL A 769 50.13 -27.10 -9.06
N ASP A 770 49.68 -27.97 -8.14
CA ASP A 770 49.95 -27.87 -6.71
C ASP A 770 51.19 -28.74 -6.35
N LEU A 771 52.27 -28.10 -5.87
CA LEU A 771 53.54 -28.74 -5.47
C LEU A 771 53.67 -28.87 -3.94
N LEU A 772 52.60 -29.22 -3.22
CA LEU A 772 52.51 -29.38 -1.74
C LEU A 772 52.80 -28.13 -0.89
N ILE A 773 53.80 -27.30 -1.23
CA ILE A 773 54.25 -26.09 -0.50
C ILE A 773 54.02 -24.80 -1.32
N THR A 774 53.82 -24.93 -2.64
CA THR A 774 53.53 -23.81 -3.56
C THR A 774 52.68 -24.28 -4.74
N SER A 775 51.97 -23.37 -5.41
CA SER A 775 51.13 -23.69 -6.58
C SER A 775 51.38 -22.68 -7.70
N PHE A 776 51.47 -23.14 -8.95
CA PHE A 776 51.56 -22.27 -10.12
C PHE A 776 50.51 -22.65 -11.17
N THR A 777 50.06 -21.67 -11.96
CA THR A 777 49.04 -21.87 -13.00
C THR A 777 49.69 -21.71 -14.37
N VAL A 778 49.55 -22.73 -15.22
CA VAL A 778 49.94 -22.66 -16.63
C VAL A 778 48.68 -22.36 -17.45
N SER A 779 48.72 -21.37 -18.34
CA SER A 779 47.62 -21.02 -19.24
C SER A 779 48.07 -20.79 -20.68
N ALA A 780 47.27 -21.24 -21.63
CA ALA A 780 47.42 -20.96 -23.05
C ALA A 780 46.09 -20.47 -23.62
N GLU A 781 46.15 -19.45 -24.48
CA GLU A 781 44.98 -18.80 -25.09
C GLU A 781 45.21 -18.58 -26.58
N VAL A 782 44.18 -18.82 -27.39
CA VAL A 782 44.14 -18.54 -28.82
C VAL A 782 42.85 -17.79 -29.12
N GLY A 783 42.98 -16.63 -29.75
CA GLY A 783 41.86 -15.79 -30.13
C GLY A 783 41.90 -15.39 -31.60
N ALA A 784 40.74 -15.10 -32.16
CA ALA A 784 40.65 -14.40 -33.43
C ALA A 784 39.55 -13.35 -33.35
N GLN A 785 39.82 -12.17 -33.90
CA GLN A 785 38.87 -11.09 -34.06
C GLN A 785 38.69 -10.80 -35.54
N LEU A 786 37.45 -10.59 -35.95
CA LEU A 786 37.04 -10.34 -37.31
C LEU A 786 36.20 -9.06 -37.36
N ASP A 787 36.73 -8.03 -38.02
CA ASP A 787 36.00 -6.81 -38.34
C ASP A 787 35.32 -7.00 -39.70
N LEU A 788 33.98 -7.01 -39.74
CA LEU A 788 33.15 -7.21 -40.93
C LEU A 788 32.57 -5.88 -41.43
N LEU A 789 32.60 -5.69 -42.75
CA LEU A 789 31.92 -4.61 -43.45
C LEU A 789 31.15 -5.19 -44.64
N GLY A 790 30.00 -4.62 -44.98
CA GLY A 790 29.31 -4.96 -46.25
C GLY A 790 28.03 -4.16 -46.47
N PRO A 791 27.40 -4.32 -47.66
CA PRO A 791 27.77 -5.18 -48.80
C PRO A 791 28.67 -4.49 -49.88
N PRO A 792 29.50 -5.22 -50.66
CA PRO A 792 29.83 -6.66 -50.53
C PRO A 792 30.64 -6.93 -49.27
N LEU A 793 30.54 -8.16 -48.75
CA LEU A 793 31.23 -8.58 -47.52
C LEU A 793 32.76 -8.47 -47.69
N ARG A 794 33.39 -7.76 -46.77
CA ARG A 794 34.85 -7.56 -46.66
C ARG A 794 35.24 -7.37 -45.21
N GLY A 795 36.53 -7.44 -44.90
CA GLY A 795 36.93 -7.30 -43.52
C GLY A 795 38.40 -7.55 -43.25
N ARG A 796 38.72 -7.55 -41.95
CA ARG A 796 40.05 -7.85 -41.44
C ARG A 796 39.94 -8.90 -40.34
N VAL A 797 40.71 -9.98 -40.46
CA VAL A 797 40.85 -11.00 -39.42
C VAL A 797 42.18 -10.77 -38.73
N LYS A 798 42.17 -10.51 -37.42
CA LYS A 798 43.34 -10.54 -36.54
C LYS A 798 43.33 -11.85 -35.78
N VAL A 799 44.36 -12.66 -35.93
CA VAL A 799 44.53 -13.92 -35.18
C VAL A 799 45.63 -13.70 -34.14
N ASP A 800 45.33 -13.96 -32.88
CA ASP A 800 46.24 -13.84 -31.74
C ASP A 800 46.52 -15.24 -31.17
N PHE A 801 47.75 -15.73 -31.34
CA PHE A 801 48.29 -16.92 -30.67
C PHE A 801 49.13 -16.50 -29.45
N TRP A 802 49.39 -17.44 -28.53
CA TRP A 802 50.10 -17.16 -27.27
C TRP A 802 51.47 -16.44 -27.38
N VAL A 803 52.12 -16.46 -28.55
CA VAL A 803 53.44 -15.83 -28.82
C VAL A 803 53.49 -15.03 -30.14
N VAL A 804 52.48 -15.12 -31.01
CA VAL A 804 52.49 -14.47 -32.34
C VAL A 804 51.08 -14.00 -32.71
N SER A 805 50.96 -12.82 -33.31
CA SER A 805 49.71 -12.36 -33.93
C SER A 805 49.93 -11.91 -35.37
N PHE A 806 48.93 -12.10 -36.23
CA PHE A 806 48.94 -11.61 -37.61
C PHE A 806 47.56 -11.15 -38.06
N THR A 807 47.51 -10.34 -39.12
CA THR A 807 46.25 -9.79 -39.66
C THR A 807 46.12 -10.11 -41.15
N VAL A 808 44.96 -10.60 -41.56
CA VAL A 808 44.62 -10.92 -42.96
C VAL A 808 43.40 -10.11 -43.38
N ASN A 809 43.51 -9.38 -44.48
CA ASN A 809 42.40 -8.65 -45.08
C ASN A 809 41.73 -9.52 -46.16
N PHE A 810 40.39 -9.45 -46.28
CA PHE A 810 39.64 -10.20 -47.30
C PHE A 810 38.46 -9.39 -47.84
N GLY A 811 37.95 -9.82 -48.99
CA GLY A 811 36.87 -9.16 -49.73
C GLY A 811 37.38 -8.14 -50.75
N PRO A 812 36.52 -7.71 -51.68
CA PRO A 812 36.90 -6.74 -52.70
C PRO A 812 37.13 -5.35 -52.10
N ASP A 813 37.99 -4.55 -52.75
CA ASP A 813 38.12 -3.12 -52.47
C ASP A 813 36.76 -2.42 -52.58
N ALA A 814 36.63 -1.25 -51.94
CA ALA A 814 35.39 -0.48 -51.85
C ALA A 814 34.79 -0.11 -53.23
N GLN A 815 34.07 -1.01 -53.89
CA GLN A 815 33.20 -0.61 -54.99
C GLN A 815 32.00 0.09 -54.38
N ARG A 816 31.97 1.42 -54.54
CA ARG A 816 30.91 2.24 -53.99
C ARG A 816 29.62 1.91 -54.75
N GLY A 817 28.69 1.21 -54.10
CA GLY A 817 27.28 1.32 -54.49
C GLY A 817 26.92 2.80 -54.47
N ALA A 818 26.40 3.32 -55.58
CA ALA A 818 25.98 4.71 -55.66
C ALA A 818 24.86 4.94 -54.62
N PRO A 819 24.82 6.08 -53.93
CA PRO A 819 23.68 6.43 -53.10
C PRO A 819 22.40 6.41 -53.95
N PRO A 820 21.23 6.09 -53.35
CA PRO A 820 19.96 6.09 -54.06
C PRO A 820 19.73 7.44 -54.75
N THR A 821 19.16 7.40 -55.95
CA THR A 821 18.68 8.60 -56.64
C THR A 821 17.45 9.17 -55.93
N LEU A 822 17.08 10.41 -56.24
CA LEU A 822 15.87 11.04 -55.68
C LEU A 822 14.61 10.20 -55.93
N LEU A 823 14.47 9.63 -57.13
CA LEU A 823 13.33 8.79 -57.48
C LEU A 823 13.29 7.51 -56.65
N GLN A 824 14.44 6.85 -56.48
CA GLN A 824 14.55 5.66 -55.63
C GLN A 824 14.26 5.97 -54.16
N PHE A 825 14.75 7.11 -53.66
CA PHE A 825 14.44 7.58 -52.31
C PHE A 825 12.95 7.88 -52.13
N TYR A 826 12.32 8.53 -53.12
CA TYR A 826 10.89 8.83 -53.12
C TYR A 826 10.04 7.55 -53.09
N GLU A 827 10.28 6.59 -53.99
CA GLU A 827 9.57 5.30 -54.02
C GLU A 827 9.71 4.53 -52.70
N MET A 828 10.90 4.56 -52.11
CA MET A 828 11.19 3.92 -50.83
C MET A 828 10.42 4.53 -49.67
N VAL A 829 10.27 5.86 -49.61
CA VAL A 829 9.48 6.57 -48.60
C VAL A 829 7.98 6.25 -48.77
N LEU A 830 7.49 6.09 -50.01
CA LEU A 830 6.10 5.69 -50.27
C LEU A 830 5.79 4.30 -49.72
N VAL A 831 6.68 3.33 -49.91
CA VAL A 831 6.53 1.96 -49.39
C VAL A 831 6.62 1.92 -47.86
N SER A 832 7.52 2.72 -47.26
CA SER A 832 7.76 2.75 -45.80
C SER A 832 6.60 3.32 -44.98
N GLY A 833 5.59 3.93 -45.63
CA GLY A 833 4.45 4.54 -44.95
C GLY A 833 3.42 3.57 -44.36
N LYS A 834 3.48 2.26 -44.67
CA LYS A 834 2.52 1.28 -44.13
C LYS A 834 3.03 0.66 -42.81
N PRO A 835 2.17 0.46 -41.80
CA PRO A 835 2.53 -0.27 -40.58
C PRO A 835 3.07 -1.69 -40.89
N GLU A 836 2.46 -2.36 -41.88
CA GLU A 836 2.84 -3.68 -42.40
C GLU A 836 4.17 -3.67 -43.17
N ALA A 837 4.59 -2.49 -43.65
CA ALA A 837 5.81 -2.32 -44.43
C ALA A 837 7.04 -2.17 -43.56
N ILE A 838 6.94 -1.89 -42.26
CA ILE A 838 8.14 -1.69 -41.42
C ILE A 838 8.95 -3.00 -41.37
N ALA A 839 8.34 -4.14 -41.07
CA ALA A 839 9.03 -5.43 -41.05
C ALA A 839 9.48 -5.92 -42.45
N SER A 840 8.67 -5.68 -43.49
CA SER A 840 8.95 -6.17 -44.84
C SER A 840 9.93 -5.27 -45.62
N SER A 841 9.94 -3.96 -45.39
CA SER A 841 10.93 -3.03 -45.96
C SER A 841 12.34 -3.27 -45.42
N PHE A 842 12.48 -3.68 -44.15
CA PHE A 842 13.78 -4.04 -43.59
C PHE A 842 14.33 -5.37 -44.12
N ILE A 843 13.48 -6.37 -44.37
CA ILE A 843 13.89 -7.63 -45.02
C ILE A 843 14.19 -7.39 -46.51
N SER A 844 13.43 -6.53 -47.17
CA SER A 844 13.59 -6.23 -48.61
C SER A 844 14.80 -5.33 -48.89
N ALA A 845 15.24 -4.50 -47.95
CA ALA A 845 16.46 -3.68 -48.08
C ALA A 845 17.75 -4.52 -48.16
N ALA A 846 17.72 -5.78 -47.73
CA ALA A 846 18.82 -6.73 -47.94
C ALA A 846 18.90 -7.27 -49.40
N HIS A 847 17.92 -6.94 -50.25
CA HIS A 847 18.00 -7.16 -51.70
C HIS A 847 18.20 -5.81 -52.40
N ALA A 848 19.23 -5.72 -53.24
CA ALA A 848 19.62 -4.51 -53.97
C ALA A 848 18.57 -4.01 -54.99
N SER A 849 17.39 -4.63 -55.05
CA SER A 849 16.25 -4.18 -55.83
C SER A 849 15.29 -3.42 -54.92
N ALA A 850 15.24 -2.09 -55.06
CA ALA A 850 14.18 -1.29 -54.44
C ALA A 850 12.81 -1.91 -54.79
N PRO A 851 11.91 -2.10 -53.80
CA PRO A 851 10.56 -2.56 -54.09
C PRO A 851 9.90 -1.55 -55.04
N LYS A 852 9.38 -2.01 -56.18
CA LYS A 852 8.55 -1.16 -57.05
C LYS A 852 7.32 -0.74 -56.26
N ALA A 853 7.10 0.57 -56.10
CA ALA A 853 5.83 1.07 -55.59
C ALA A 853 4.70 0.52 -56.49
N GLY A 854 3.71 -0.15 -55.89
CA GLY A 854 2.47 -0.49 -56.57
C GLY A 854 1.61 0.77 -56.81
N ASN A 855 0.27 0.64 -56.79
CA ASN A 855 -0.68 1.77 -56.77
C ASN A 855 -0.63 2.62 -55.47
N GLU A 856 0.54 2.83 -54.87
CA GLU A 856 0.70 3.60 -53.63
C GLU A 856 0.53 5.09 -53.90
N THR A 857 -0.40 5.74 -53.21
CA THR A 857 -0.64 7.18 -53.38
C THR A 857 0.25 8.01 -52.43
N PRO A 858 0.88 9.10 -52.94
CA PRO A 858 1.75 9.96 -52.12
C PRO A 858 0.99 10.84 -51.12
N HIS A 859 -0.32 10.98 -51.32
CA HIS A 859 -1.22 11.79 -50.52
C HIS A 859 -2.28 10.90 -49.88
N VAL A 860 -2.57 11.15 -48.61
CA VAL A 860 -3.67 10.54 -47.88
C VAL A 860 -4.66 11.64 -47.51
N PHE A 861 -5.82 11.64 -48.16
CA PHE A 861 -6.90 12.58 -47.89
C PHE A 861 -7.78 12.03 -46.76
N THR A 862 -7.98 12.81 -45.71
CA THR A 862 -8.78 12.44 -44.54
C THR A 862 -9.82 13.51 -44.23
N CYS A 863 -11.07 13.11 -43.98
CA CYS A 863 -12.07 13.98 -43.40
C CYS A 863 -11.91 13.92 -41.86
N ARG A 864 -11.37 14.97 -41.26
CA ARG A 864 -11.06 15.06 -39.81
C ARG A 864 -12.18 15.68 -38.98
N GLY A 865 -13.20 16.24 -39.64
CA GLY A 865 -14.36 16.84 -38.99
C GLY A 865 -15.50 17.03 -39.99
N GLY A 866 -16.75 17.00 -39.49
CA GLY A 866 -17.95 17.26 -40.27
C GLY A 866 -18.42 16.13 -41.19
N LEU A 867 -17.83 14.92 -41.14
CA LEU A 867 -18.26 13.79 -41.98
C LEU A 867 -19.69 13.34 -41.62
N ILE A 868 -20.59 13.31 -42.62
CA ILE A 868 -21.94 12.76 -42.49
C ILE A 868 -21.92 11.33 -43.01
N GLN A 869 -22.41 10.37 -42.22
CA GLN A 869 -22.57 9.00 -42.69
C GLN A 869 -23.77 8.94 -43.65
N ASP A 870 -23.56 8.37 -44.84
CA ASP A 870 -24.67 8.05 -45.74
C ASP A 870 -25.43 6.85 -45.15
N ASP A 871 -26.73 7.03 -44.87
CA ASP A 871 -27.61 5.96 -44.42
C ASP A 871 -27.68 4.85 -45.50
N GLY A 872 -26.84 3.81 -45.38
CA GLY A 872 -27.03 2.55 -46.10
C GLY A 872 -25.87 1.90 -46.88
N LYS A 873 -24.60 2.27 -46.69
CA LYS A 873 -23.48 1.46 -47.24
C LYS A 873 -22.31 1.28 -46.26
N GLU A 874 -21.85 0.04 -46.18
CA GLU A 874 -20.85 -0.51 -45.27
C GLU A 874 -19.60 0.38 -45.08
N SER A 875 -19.17 0.46 -43.81
CA SER A 875 -17.89 0.99 -43.35
C SER A 875 -16.72 0.11 -43.79
N GLY A 876 -16.42 0.11 -45.09
CA GLY A 876 -15.16 -0.38 -45.64
C GLY A 876 -14.22 0.79 -45.89
N VAL A 877 -13.06 0.82 -45.22
CA VAL A 877 -11.91 1.63 -45.64
C VAL A 877 -11.34 1.00 -46.90
N SER A 878 -12.00 1.20 -48.05
CA SER A 878 -11.58 0.64 -49.33
C SER A 878 -12.09 1.49 -50.49
N ALA A 879 -11.14 1.96 -51.30
CA ALA A 879 -11.24 2.91 -52.41
C ALA A 879 -11.48 4.37 -52.01
N GLU A 880 -10.66 5.29 -52.54
CA GLU A 880 -10.82 6.73 -52.42
C GLU A 880 -12.26 7.11 -52.81
N LYS A 881 -13.13 7.40 -51.82
CA LYS A 881 -14.42 8.04 -52.10
C LYS A 881 -14.11 9.36 -52.81
N THR A 882 -14.51 9.49 -54.06
CA THR A 882 -14.30 10.69 -54.88
C THR A 882 -15.16 11.89 -54.42
N ALA A 883 -16.07 11.68 -53.47
CA ALA A 883 -16.90 12.70 -52.83
C ALA A 883 -17.23 12.34 -51.38
N TRP A 884 -17.23 13.33 -50.49
CA TRP A 884 -17.69 13.21 -49.10
C TRP A 884 -18.90 14.12 -48.87
N ASN A 885 -19.93 13.59 -48.22
CA ASN A 885 -21.00 14.39 -47.66
C ASN A 885 -20.56 14.90 -46.30
N VAL A 886 -20.52 16.22 -46.15
CA VAL A 886 -19.99 16.87 -44.95
C VAL A 886 -20.87 18.02 -44.50
N LYS A 887 -20.89 18.28 -43.20
CA LYS A 887 -21.42 19.53 -42.64
C LYS A 887 -20.40 20.64 -42.90
N GLY A 888 -20.82 21.68 -43.63
CA GLY A 888 -19.91 22.73 -44.10
C GLY A 888 -19.23 23.54 -42.98
N ASP A 889 -19.89 23.73 -41.85
CA ASP A 889 -19.40 24.47 -40.68
C ASP A 889 -18.39 23.68 -39.82
N GLU A 890 -18.54 22.35 -39.76
CA GLU A 890 -17.66 21.45 -39.02
C GLU A 890 -16.57 20.80 -39.89
N PHE A 891 -16.60 21.04 -41.20
CA PHE A 891 -15.73 20.36 -42.16
C PHE A 891 -14.25 20.64 -41.90
N VAL A 892 -13.43 19.59 -41.83
CA VAL A 892 -11.97 19.69 -41.80
C VAL A 892 -11.39 18.63 -42.72
N VAL A 893 -10.59 19.05 -43.71
CA VAL A 893 -9.84 18.13 -44.55
C VAL A 893 -8.36 18.12 -44.17
N GLY A 894 -7.84 16.93 -43.93
CA GLY A 894 -6.41 16.66 -43.77
C GLY A 894 -5.83 16.10 -45.06
N ILE A 895 -4.76 16.70 -45.55
CA ILE A 895 -3.93 16.19 -46.65
C ILE A 895 -2.61 15.77 -46.03
N ASP A 896 -2.48 14.51 -45.66
CA ASP A 896 -1.22 13.94 -45.16
C ASP A 896 -0.35 13.54 -46.35
N VAL A 897 0.94 13.84 -46.30
CA VAL A 897 1.92 13.42 -47.32
C VAL A 897 2.89 12.40 -46.76
N ARG A 898 3.35 11.49 -47.61
CA ARG A 898 4.39 10.50 -47.25
C ARG A 898 5.80 11.07 -47.33
N PHE A 899 6.01 12.02 -48.25
CA PHE A 899 7.29 12.69 -48.46
C PHE A 899 7.24 14.09 -47.85
N SER A 900 8.17 14.43 -46.95
CA SER A 900 8.19 15.71 -46.25
C SER A 900 8.19 16.90 -47.20
N LEU A 901 7.53 17.99 -46.80
CA LEU A 901 7.43 19.23 -47.56
C LEU A 901 8.50 20.23 -47.08
N SER A 902 9.02 21.02 -48.02
CA SER A 902 9.81 22.23 -47.74
C SER A 902 9.01 23.50 -48.02
N TYR A 903 7.94 23.41 -48.82
CA TYR A 903 7.04 24.50 -49.15
C TYR A 903 5.63 23.94 -49.37
N ALA A 904 4.62 24.67 -48.90
CA ALA A 904 3.24 24.35 -49.18
C ALA A 904 2.45 25.62 -49.45
N LYS A 905 1.57 25.58 -50.45
CA LYS A 905 0.64 26.66 -50.75
C LYS A 905 -0.77 26.12 -51.00
N VAL A 906 -1.75 26.88 -50.56
CA VAL A 906 -3.15 26.71 -50.92
C VAL A 906 -3.51 27.89 -51.82
N SER A 907 -3.87 27.60 -53.06
CA SER A 907 -4.23 28.62 -54.05
C SER A 907 -5.70 28.97 -53.91
N ARG A 908 -6.01 30.26 -54.05
CA ARG A 908 -7.38 30.75 -54.15
C ARG A 908 -7.88 30.65 -55.61
N PRO A 909 -9.09 30.14 -55.88
CA PRO A 909 -9.69 30.24 -57.20
C PRO A 909 -9.98 31.71 -57.56
N LYS A 910 -9.79 32.07 -58.84
CA LYS A 910 -10.03 33.43 -59.40
C LYS A 910 -11.42 34.01 -59.06
N GLU A 911 -12.37 33.14 -58.76
CA GLU A 911 -13.77 33.47 -58.49
C GLU A 911 -14.02 34.02 -57.07
N PHE A 912 -13.02 34.01 -56.18
CA PHE A 912 -13.15 34.36 -54.75
C PHE A 912 -12.23 35.49 -54.26
N GLY A 913 -11.55 36.26 -55.13
CA GLY A 913 -10.71 37.40 -54.68
C GLY A 913 -10.13 38.30 -55.78
N GLU A 914 -9.68 39.51 -55.40
CA GLU A 914 -9.26 40.58 -56.33
C GLU A 914 -7.91 40.35 -57.04
N ASN A 915 -7.02 39.50 -56.50
CA ASN A 915 -5.72 39.19 -57.11
C ASN A 915 -5.40 37.67 -57.10
N PRO A 916 -5.47 36.96 -58.24
CA PRO A 916 -5.22 35.52 -58.31
C PRO A 916 -3.75 35.10 -58.17
N ASP A 917 -2.83 36.07 -58.13
CA ASP A 917 -1.40 35.78 -57.96
C ASP A 917 -0.98 35.67 -56.47
N VAL A 918 -1.88 36.00 -55.52
CA VAL A 918 -1.64 35.88 -54.07
C VAL A 918 -2.28 34.58 -53.55
N PRO A 919 -1.52 33.65 -52.94
CA PRO A 919 -2.08 32.41 -52.40
C PRO A 919 -2.96 32.68 -51.17
N GLU A 920 -3.98 31.83 -50.98
CA GLU A 920 -4.87 31.83 -49.81
C GLU A 920 -4.09 31.67 -48.51
N TRP A 921 -3.09 30.80 -48.58
CA TRP A 921 -2.12 30.54 -47.53
C TRP A 921 -0.85 30.00 -48.17
N GLU A 922 0.30 30.45 -47.69
CA GLU A 922 1.59 29.84 -48.00
C GLU A 922 2.45 29.73 -46.75
N ASP A 923 3.20 28.63 -46.66
CA ASP A 923 4.26 28.47 -45.66
C ASP A 923 5.55 28.10 -46.37
N LYS A 924 6.47 29.06 -46.37
CA LYS A 924 7.85 28.97 -46.87
C LYS A 924 8.82 28.51 -45.78
N GLY A 925 8.31 27.85 -44.73
CA GLY A 925 8.95 27.63 -43.45
C GLY A 925 10.42 27.17 -43.50
N ASP A 926 11.11 27.34 -42.38
CA ASP A 926 12.54 27.05 -42.20
C ASP A 926 12.85 25.54 -42.09
N TYR A 927 12.24 24.73 -42.96
CA TYR A 927 12.38 23.29 -43.00
C TYR A 927 13.46 22.91 -44.01
N SER A 928 14.73 23.09 -43.64
CA SER A 928 15.85 22.56 -44.42
C SER A 928 15.69 21.05 -44.58
N LEU A 929 15.21 20.61 -45.75
CA LEU A 929 14.85 19.24 -46.03
C LEU A 929 16.05 18.49 -46.57
N TYR A 930 16.44 17.41 -45.89
CA TYR A 930 17.56 16.56 -46.30
C TYR A 930 17.05 15.15 -46.58
N ALA A 931 17.82 14.41 -47.37
CA ALA A 931 17.65 12.96 -47.53
C ALA A 931 18.96 12.28 -47.15
N LYS A 932 19.08 11.90 -45.86
CA LYS A 932 20.30 11.26 -45.34
C LYS A 932 20.70 10.01 -46.15
N PRO A 933 19.77 9.16 -46.63
CA PRO A 933 20.11 8.02 -47.48
C PRO A 933 20.79 8.37 -48.80
N MET A 934 20.47 9.53 -49.39
CA MET A 934 21.08 9.99 -50.64
C MET A 934 22.52 10.49 -50.46
N GLN A 935 23.02 10.56 -49.21
CA GLN A 935 24.36 11.03 -48.86
C GLN A 935 24.68 12.45 -49.37
N ILE A 936 23.65 13.29 -49.52
CA ILE A 936 23.79 14.69 -49.94
C ILE A 936 23.79 15.62 -48.72
N SER A 937 24.58 16.68 -48.80
CA SER A 937 24.61 17.75 -47.78
C SER A 937 23.80 18.99 -48.20
N ASN A 938 23.29 19.01 -49.43
CA ASN A 938 22.42 20.07 -49.93
C ASN A 938 20.96 19.77 -49.58
N THR A 939 20.16 20.81 -49.44
CA THR A 939 18.72 20.69 -49.21
C THR A 939 17.98 20.27 -50.48
N ILE A 940 16.87 19.54 -50.31
CA ILE A 940 15.94 19.16 -51.37
C ILE A 940 14.70 20.04 -51.29
N SER A 941 14.11 20.41 -52.42
CA SER A 941 12.81 21.07 -52.48
C SER A 941 11.68 20.06 -52.66
N SER A 942 10.63 20.18 -51.85
CA SER A 942 9.38 19.41 -51.96
C SER A 942 8.20 20.36 -51.76
N THR A 943 7.38 20.51 -52.79
CA THR A 943 6.31 21.51 -52.83
C THR A 943 4.94 20.84 -52.92
N LEU A 944 4.04 21.19 -51.99
CA LEU A 944 2.62 20.87 -52.11
C LEU A 944 1.85 22.11 -52.60
N THR A 945 1.06 21.94 -53.66
CA THR A 945 0.09 22.94 -54.11
C THR A 945 -1.30 22.36 -54.00
N VAL A 946 -2.20 23.06 -53.31
CA VAL A 946 -3.60 22.67 -53.17
C VAL A 946 -4.45 23.73 -53.85
N ASP A 947 -5.18 23.35 -54.88
CA ASP A 947 -6.12 24.23 -55.57
C ASP A 947 -7.55 23.88 -55.13
N ILE A 948 -8.24 24.85 -54.54
CA ILE A 948 -9.65 24.70 -54.15
C ILE A 948 -10.48 25.31 -55.28
N SER A 949 -11.42 24.57 -55.86
CA SER A 949 -12.29 25.08 -56.93
C SER A 949 -13.75 24.69 -56.68
N PRO A 950 -14.71 25.62 -56.81
CA PRO A 950 -16.12 25.27 -56.73
C PRO A 950 -16.53 24.43 -57.94
N VAL A 951 -17.40 23.44 -57.75
CA VAL A 951 -18.11 22.81 -58.85
C VAL A 951 -19.32 23.69 -59.15
N LYS A 952 -19.39 24.29 -60.36
CA LYS A 952 -20.54 25.13 -60.77
C LYS A 952 -21.86 24.42 -60.46
N SER A 953 -22.67 25.02 -59.59
CA SER A 953 -23.99 24.48 -59.24
C SER A 953 -24.88 24.40 -60.48
N LYS A 954 -25.64 23.30 -60.62
CA LYS A 954 -26.71 23.19 -61.63
C LYS A 954 -27.98 23.96 -61.24
N SER A 955 -28.04 24.57 -60.05
CA SER A 955 -29.21 25.32 -59.60
C SER A 955 -29.05 26.82 -59.88
N THR A 956 -29.90 27.34 -60.77
CA THR A 956 -30.27 28.76 -60.87
C THR A 956 -31.04 29.18 -59.62
N LEU A 957 -30.35 29.36 -58.50
CA LEU A 957 -30.84 30.21 -57.42
C LEU A 957 -30.09 31.54 -57.52
N SER A 958 -30.88 32.60 -57.44
CA SER A 958 -30.56 34.00 -57.71
C SER A 958 -29.21 34.41 -57.15
N LEU A 959 -28.30 34.72 -58.07
CA LEU A 959 -27.16 35.60 -57.88
C LEU A 959 -27.68 37.01 -57.55
N GLU A 960 -28.13 37.24 -56.32
CA GLU A 960 -27.81 38.51 -55.70
C GLU A 960 -26.39 38.38 -55.14
N GLU A 961 -25.61 39.42 -55.33
CA GLU A 961 -24.17 39.50 -55.14
C GLU A 961 -23.76 39.13 -53.71
N ASP A 962 -23.69 37.84 -53.40
CA ASP A 962 -22.72 37.32 -52.44
C ASP A 962 -21.35 37.55 -53.08
N ASN A 963 -20.87 38.80 -52.99
CA ASN A 963 -19.46 39.09 -53.02
C ASN A 963 -18.85 38.27 -51.88
N LEU A 964 -18.46 37.04 -52.20
CA LEU A 964 -17.67 36.14 -51.38
C LEU A 964 -16.34 36.84 -51.10
N MET A 965 -16.33 37.79 -50.16
CA MET A 965 -15.19 38.64 -49.83
C MET A 965 -14.74 38.41 -48.39
N ASP A 966 -13.40 38.38 -48.28
CA ASP A 966 -12.50 38.59 -47.14
C ASP A 966 -12.23 37.53 -46.07
N GLU A 967 -13.02 36.45 -45.89
CA GLU A 967 -12.60 35.39 -44.96
C GLU A 967 -11.80 34.27 -45.64
N ASN A 968 -10.54 34.11 -45.22
CA ASN A 968 -9.66 33.09 -45.76
C ASN A 968 -9.95 31.68 -45.20
N TRP A 969 -9.71 30.64 -45.99
CA TRP A 969 -9.60 29.27 -45.52
C TRP A 969 -8.57 29.20 -44.39
N GLN A 970 -8.92 28.49 -43.32
CA GLN A 970 -8.02 28.30 -42.18
C GLN A 970 -7.13 27.10 -42.48
N VAL A 971 -5.90 27.39 -42.89
CA VAL A 971 -4.90 26.36 -43.21
C VAL A 971 -3.87 26.29 -42.10
N THR A 972 -3.59 25.07 -41.63
CA THR A 972 -2.58 24.79 -40.61
C THR A 972 -1.66 23.68 -41.08
N PRO A 973 -0.32 23.83 -40.98
CA PRO A 973 0.61 22.79 -41.37
C PRO A 973 0.54 21.62 -40.37
N ILE A 974 0.53 20.40 -40.89
CA ILE A 974 0.62 19.17 -40.07
C ILE A 974 2.10 18.86 -39.91
N VAL A 975 2.67 19.22 -38.76
CA VAL A 975 4.06 18.87 -38.41
C VAL A 975 4.08 17.53 -37.68
N LYS A 976 4.92 16.60 -38.12
CA LYS A 976 5.15 15.31 -37.44
C LYS A 976 6.64 15.12 -37.19
N GLU A 977 6.93 14.49 -36.07
CA GLU A 977 8.27 14.01 -35.75
C GLU A 977 8.58 12.77 -36.59
N VAL A 978 9.63 12.86 -37.41
CA VAL A 978 10.02 11.80 -38.36
C VAL A 978 11.45 11.32 -38.09
N PRO A 979 11.82 10.09 -38.49
CA PRO A 979 13.14 9.54 -38.21
C PRO A 979 14.29 10.39 -38.77
N SER A 980 15.27 10.71 -37.92
CA SER A 980 16.49 11.43 -38.30
C SER A 980 17.38 10.63 -39.26
N ALA A 981 17.27 9.30 -39.25
CA ALA A 981 17.94 8.44 -40.22
C ALA A 981 17.47 8.67 -41.67
N LEU A 982 16.28 9.23 -41.89
CA LEU A 982 15.77 9.54 -43.22
C LEU A 982 15.92 11.03 -43.57
N TRP A 983 15.53 11.91 -42.65
CA TRP A 983 15.32 13.34 -42.94
C TRP A 983 16.37 14.28 -42.31
N GLY A 984 17.40 13.73 -41.67
CA GLY A 984 18.50 14.49 -41.09
C GLY A 984 19.60 14.85 -42.10
N GLU A 985 20.44 15.80 -41.74
CA GLU A 985 21.63 16.15 -42.54
C GLU A 985 22.61 14.96 -42.61
N TYR A 986 23.17 14.70 -43.79
CA TYR A 986 24.22 13.70 -43.95
C TYR A 986 25.58 14.25 -43.51
N LYS A 987 26.18 13.58 -42.52
CA LYS A 987 27.56 13.85 -42.06
C LYS A 987 28.42 12.63 -42.29
N LYS A 988 29.50 12.82 -43.04
CA LYS A 988 30.46 11.76 -43.37
C LYS A 988 31.06 11.09 -42.11
N SER A 989 31.28 11.85 -41.04
CA SER A 989 31.80 11.37 -39.76
C SER A 989 30.84 10.44 -38.99
N GLU A 990 29.54 10.47 -39.30
CA GLU A 990 28.52 9.63 -38.68
C GLU A 990 28.24 8.37 -39.50
N ASN A 991 28.95 8.17 -40.62
CA ASN A 991 28.75 7.02 -41.47
C ASN A 991 29.75 5.89 -41.07
N PRO A 992 29.27 4.73 -40.55
CA PRO A 992 30.11 3.57 -40.23
C PRO A 992 30.99 3.13 -41.40
N ARG A 993 30.49 3.29 -42.62
CA ARG A 993 31.22 2.94 -43.84
C ARG A 993 32.42 3.85 -44.14
N GLU A 994 32.34 5.12 -43.76
CA GLU A 994 33.40 6.11 -44.01
C GLU A 994 34.46 6.10 -42.91
N THR A 995 34.07 5.72 -41.70
CA THR A 995 34.96 5.66 -40.54
C THR A 995 35.56 4.26 -40.32
N GLY A 996 34.91 3.20 -40.82
CA GLY A 996 35.30 1.81 -40.58
C GLY A 996 35.17 1.39 -39.12
N ARG A 997 34.27 2.05 -38.39
CA ARG A 997 34.12 1.97 -36.92
C ARG A 997 32.70 1.57 -36.54
N ASN A 998 32.57 0.69 -35.55
CA ASN A 998 31.30 0.32 -34.90
C ASN A 998 31.06 1.10 -33.59
N ASP A 999 32.00 1.96 -33.18
CA ASP A 999 32.01 2.75 -31.93
C ASP A 999 31.71 4.24 -32.17
N ILE A 1000 30.82 4.56 -33.10
CA ILE A 1000 30.46 5.95 -33.42
C ILE A 1000 29.55 6.51 -32.31
N ASP A 1001 30.10 7.40 -31.49
CA ASP A 1001 29.42 8.01 -30.34
C ASP A 1001 28.05 8.63 -30.65
N THR A 1002 27.88 9.25 -31.82
CA THR A 1002 26.63 9.93 -32.21
C THR A 1002 25.51 8.97 -32.61
N LEU A 1003 25.86 7.80 -33.18
CA LEU A 1003 24.90 6.73 -33.49
C LEU A 1003 24.60 5.88 -32.26
N LEU A 1004 25.58 5.72 -31.37
CA LEU A 1004 25.43 5.03 -30.10
C LEU A 1004 24.71 5.88 -29.04
N ASP A 1005 24.42 7.15 -29.30
CA ASP A 1005 23.57 8.00 -28.48
C ASP A 1005 22.12 7.96 -28.96
N GLY A 1006 21.21 7.43 -28.15
CA GLY A 1006 19.80 7.33 -28.49
C GLY A 1006 18.99 8.64 -28.41
N LYS A 1007 19.57 9.76 -27.99
CA LYS A 1007 18.85 11.05 -27.89
C LYS A 1007 18.60 11.71 -29.25
N LYS A 1008 17.47 12.42 -29.44
CA LYS A 1008 17.12 13.13 -30.69
C LYS A 1008 17.07 12.18 -31.90
N GLY A 1009 16.35 11.08 -31.76
CA GLY A 1009 16.14 10.12 -32.84
C GLY A 1009 15.18 10.64 -33.92
N THR A 1010 14.28 11.54 -33.55
CA THR A 1010 13.32 12.19 -34.44
C THR A 1010 13.64 13.68 -34.66
N LEU A 1011 13.01 14.26 -35.70
CA LEU A 1011 12.99 15.70 -35.95
C LEU A 1011 11.67 16.14 -36.61
N PRO A 1012 11.20 17.37 -36.35
CA PRO A 1012 9.92 17.84 -36.84
C PRO A 1012 9.98 18.15 -38.34
N ARG A 1013 8.98 17.66 -39.09
CA ARG A 1013 8.82 17.92 -40.52
C ARG A 1013 7.37 18.21 -40.88
N MET A 1014 7.16 19.09 -41.86
CA MET A 1014 5.85 19.31 -42.45
C MET A 1014 5.46 18.08 -43.27
N MET A 1015 4.46 17.35 -42.76
CA MET A 1015 3.96 16.10 -43.32
C MET A 1015 2.51 16.22 -43.81
N GLY A 1016 2.02 17.44 -44.02
CA GLY A 1016 0.70 17.67 -44.60
C GLY A 1016 0.10 19.04 -44.26
N LEU A 1017 -1.16 19.22 -44.64
CA LEU A 1017 -1.98 20.39 -44.33
C LEU A 1017 -3.32 19.97 -43.73
N SER A 1018 -3.81 20.73 -42.76
CA SER A 1018 -5.18 20.66 -42.25
C SER A 1018 -5.89 21.94 -42.65
N ILE A 1019 -6.95 21.79 -43.45
CA ILE A 1019 -7.65 22.89 -44.12
C ILE A 1019 -9.10 22.92 -43.62
N LYS A 1020 -9.52 24.09 -43.14
CA LYS A 1020 -10.89 24.37 -42.67
C LYS A 1020 -11.52 25.46 -43.56
N PRO A 1021 -12.81 25.33 -43.90
CA PRO A 1021 -13.50 26.39 -44.63
C PRO A 1021 -13.55 27.69 -43.80
N PRO A 1022 -13.75 28.84 -44.46
CA PRO A 1022 -14.08 30.10 -43.80
C PRO A 1022 -15.27 29.93 -42.84
N LYS A 1023 -15.40 30.80 -41.85
CA LYS A 1023 -16.57 30.70 -40.96
C LYS A 1023 -17.82 31.02 -41.77
N PRO A 1024 -18.95 30.34 -41.51
CA PRO A 1024 -20.19 30.67 -42.19
C PRO A 1024 -20.56 32.12 -41.84
N LYS A 1025 -21.00 32.88 -42.86
CA LYS A 1025 -21.62 34.19 -42.61
C LYS A 1025 -22.84 33.93 -41.74
N LEU A 1026 -22.83 34.46 -40.53
CA LEU A 1026 -24.02 34.49 -39.69
C LEU A 1026 -25.07 35.33 -40.42
N ALA A 1027 -26.35 34.95 -40.34
CA ALA A 1027 -27.41 35.76 -40.92
C ALA A 1027 -27.29 37.21 -40.40
N ASP A 1028 -27.50 38.19 -41.28
CA ASP A 1028 -27.61 39.61 -40.90
C ASP A 1028 -28.92 39.79 -40.12
N ASP A 1029 -28.96 39.25 -38.89
CA ASP A 1029 -30.09 39.37 -37.98
C ASP A 1029 -30.06 40.79 -37.41
N GLU A 1030 -31.16 41.56 -37.55
CA GLU A 1030 -31.33 42.88 -36.92
C GLU A 1030 -31.36 42.79 -35.38
N ILE A 1031 -31.32 41.56 -34.84
CA ILE A 1031 -31.21 41.25 -33.43
C ILE A 1031 -29.80 41.60 -32.96
N GLY A 1032 -29.65 42.74 -32.29
CA GLY A 1032 -28.36 43.22 -31.78
C GLY A 1032 -27.60 42.16 -30.97
N THR A 1033 -26.27 42.24 -30.98
CA THR A 1033 -25.36 41.28 -30.32
C THR A 1033 -25.84 40.92 -28.91
N PHE A 1034 -26.27 39.67 -28.73
CA PHE A 1034 -26.67 39.13 -27.44
C PHE A 1034 -25.42 38.93 -26.57
N ASP A 1035 -25.11 39.92 -25.72
CA ASP A 1035 -24.10 39.78 -24.69
C ASP A 1035 -24.64 38.82 -23.63
N ALA A 1036 -24.35 37.52 -23.79
CA ALA A 1036 -24.83 36.48 -22.89
C ALA A 1036 -24.39 36.73 -21.44
N ILE A 1037 -23.28 37.43 -21.20
CA ILE A 1037 -22.82 37.77 -19.85
C ILE A 1037 -23.66 38.92 -19.29
N LYS A 1038 -23.95 39.98 -20.07
CA LYS A 1038 -24.89 41.03 -19.65
C LYS A 1038 -26.33 40.55 -19.52
N ALA A 1039 -26.79 39.67 -20.41
CA ALA A 1039 -28.13 39.07 -20.34
C ALA A 1039 -28.27 38.16 -19.12
N MET A 1040 -27.17 37.50 -18.69
CA MET A 1040 -27.10 36.79 -17.41
C MET A 1040 -26.88 37.71 -16.20
N GLN A 1041 -26.44 38.97 -16.40
CA GLN A 1041 -26.29 39.98 -15.34
C GLN A 1041 -27.53 40.87 -15.16
N MET A 1042 -28.40 40.97 -16.16
CA MET A 1042 -29.69 41.63 -16.01
C MET A 1042 -30.59 40.73 -15.19
N ALA A 1043 -30.85 41.13 -13.94
CA ALA A 1043 -31.89 40.51 -13.15
C ALA A 1043 -33.20 40.57 -13.93
N VAL A 1044 -33.85 39.42 -14.11
CA VAL A 1044 -35.13 39.28 -14.83
C VAL A 1044 -36.25 40.13 -14.18
N PHE A 1045 -36.00 40.64 -12.97
CA PHE A 1045 -36.92 41.43 -12.18
C PHE A 1045 -36.21 42.59 -11.47
N ASN A 1046 -36.87 43.74 -11.36
CA ASN A 1046 -36.42 44.82 -10.49
C ASN A 1046 -36.59 44.40 -9.01
N GLU A 1047 -35.88 45.02 -8.06
CA GLU A 1047 -35.94 44.68 -6.62
C GLU A 1047 -37.37 44.66 -6.03
N LYS A 1048 -38.32 45.37 -6.67
CA LYS A 1048 -39.74 45.40 -6.31
C LYS A 1048 -40.62 44.38 -7.05
N ASP A 1049 -40.13 43.83 -8.14
CA ASP A 1049 -40.84 42.87 -9.01
C ASP A 1049 -40.20 41.47 -8.96
N THR A 1050 -39.16 41.30 -8.14
CA THR A 1050 -38.49 40.01 -7.96
C THR A 1050 -39.50 39.05 -7.37
N PRO A 1051 -39.87 37.94 -8.04
CA PRO A 1051 -40.77 36.97 -7.47
C PRO A 1051 -40.08 36.45 -6.23
N GLU A 1052 -40.69 36.70 -5.08
CA GLU A 1052 -40.31 36.01 -3.87
C GLU A 1052 -40.47 34.53 -4.16
N PHE A 1053 -39.35 33.81 -4.29
CA PHE A 1053 -39.35 32.39 -4.05
C PHE A 1053 -39.71 32.24 -2.57
N HIS A 1054 -41.02 32.12 -2.29
CA HIS A 1054 -41.47 31.47 -1.08
C HIS A 1054 -40.70 30.16 -1.05
N GLY A 1055 -39.72 30.05 -0.16
CA GLY A 1055 -38.86 28.89 -0.05
C GLY A 1055 -39.71 27.63 -0.13
N PHE A 1056 -39.19 26.60 -0.80
CA PHE A 1056 -39.92 25.35 -1.06
C PHE A 1056 -40.89 25.07 0.08
N LYS A 1057 -42.19 25.24 -0.19
CA LYS A 1057 -43.19 24.74 0.75
C LYS A 1057 -42.78 23.29 0.98
N PRO A 1058 -42.62 22.84 2.24
CA PRO A 1058 -42.31 21.44 2.50
C PRO A 1058 -43.25 20.60 1.65
N ALA A 1059 -42.71 19.59 0.95
CA ALA A 1059 -43.49 18.73 0.08
C ALA A 1059 -44.81 18.39 0.78
N ASP A 1060 -45.93 18.52 0.07
CA ASP A 1060 -47.24 18.30 0.68
C ASP A 1060 -47.20 17.00 1.48
N SER A 1061 -47.64 17.05 2.73
CA SER A 1061 -47.71 15.86 3.60
C SER A 1061 -48.44 14.68 2.92
N GLY A 1062 -49.26 14.95 1.90
CA GLY A 1062 -49.89 13.93 1.04
C GLY A 1062 -48.93 13.15 0.11
N PHE A 1063 -47.74 13.67 -0.22
CA PHE A 1063 -46.70 12.94 -0.97
C PHE A 1063 -45.82 12.05 -0.08
N TYR A 1064 -45.84 12.27 1.23
CA TYR A 1064 -45.20 11.36 2.18
C TYR A 1064 -46.09 10.14 2.44
N PRO A 1065 -45.51 8.95 2.65
CA PRO A 1065 -46.31 7.81 3.07
C PRO A 1065 -46.98 8.09 4.42
N SER A 1066 -48.33 8.15 4.44
CA SER A 1066 -49.14 8.16 5.66
C SER A 1066 -48.78 6.96 6.55
N SER A 1067 -48.66 7.22 7.85
CA SER A 1067 -48.35 6.22 8.88
C SER A 1067 -49.56 5.33 9.25
N GLU A 1068 -50.49 5.12 8.33
CA GLU A 1068 -51.71 4.34 8.58
C GLU A 1068 -51.46 2.83 8.34
N ASP A 1069 -51.76 2.01 9.35
CA ASP A 1069 -51.49 0.57 9.38
C ASP A 1069 -52.31 -0.28 8.37
N GLU A 1070 -53.32 0.27 7.68
CA GLU A 1070 -54.24 -0.50 6.80
C GLU A 1070 -54.15 -0.20 5.29
N ARG A 1071 -53.03 0.35 4.82
CA ARG A 1071 -52.85 0.84 3.43
C ARG A 1071 -53.20 -0.17 2.33
N TYR A 1072 -52.70 -1.40 2.42
CA TYR A 1072 -52.96 -2.42 1.42
C TYR A 1072 -54.46 -2.78 1.31
N ARG A 1073 -55.23 -2.67 2.40
CA ARG A 1073 -56.68 -2.90 2.39
C ARG A 1073 -57.42 -1.79 1.67
N LYS A 1074 -57.10 -0.51 1.95
CA LYS A 1074 -57.69 0.65 1.25
C LYS A 1074 -57.39 0.63 -0.25
N VAL A 1075 -56.16 0.31 -0.67
CA VAL A 1075 -55.82 0.22 -2.11
C VAL A 1075 -56.69 -0.83 -2.80
N LYS A 1076 -56.89 -1.99 -2.16
CA LYS A 1076 -57.75 -3.06 -2.68
C LYS A 1076 -59.21 -2.62 -2.80
N GLU A 1077 -59.74 -1.90 -1.83
CA GLU A 1077 -61.10 -1.37 -1.86
C GLU A 1077 -61.28 -0.33 -2.96
N ILE A 1078 -60.33 0.59 -3.14
CA ILE A 1078 -60.37 1.60 -4.20
C ILE A 1078 -60.32 0.96 -5.59
N TRP A 1079 -59.41 0.02 -5.82
CA TRP A 1079 -59.32 -0.67 -7.13
C TRP A 1079 -60.58 -1.49 -7.45
N LYS A 1080 -61.28 -2.00 -6.43
CA LYS A 1080 -62.56 -2.70 -6.59
C LYS A 1080 -63.75 -1.74 -6.77
N GLY A 1081 -63.73 -0.58 -6.12
CA GLY A 1081 -64.81 0.41 -6.13
C GLY A 1081 -64.73 1.45 -7.25
N THR A 1082 -63.59 1.59 -7.93
CA THR A 1082 -63.43 2.56 -9.02
C THR A 1082 -64.26 2.14 -10.25
N PRO A 1083 -65.14 2.99 -10.81
CA PRO A 1083 -65.91 2.65 -12.01
C PRO A 1083 -65.03 2.27 -13.21
N ILE A 1084 -65.54 1.40 -14.10
CA ILE A 1084 -64.80 0.95 -15.28
C ILE A 1084 -64.86 1.99 -16.41
N ASP A 1085 -65.96 2.73 -16.52
CA ASP A 1085 -66.22 3.64 -17.65
C ASP A 1085 -65.15 4.75 -17.81
N PRO A 1086 -64.71 5.47 -16.75
CA PRO A 1086 -63.67 6.49 -16.88
C PRO A 1086 -62.32 5.90 -17.29
N ARG A 1087 -62.03 4.67 -16.87
CA ARG A 1087 -60.79 3.96 -17.21
C ARG A 1087 -60.79 3.56 -18.68
N ALA A 1088 -61.93 3.12 -19.20
CA ALA A 1088 -62.09 2.79 -20.61
C ALA A 1088 -61.91 4.02 -21.50
N GLU A 1089 -62.38 5.19 -21.06
CA GLU A 1089 -62.22 6.45 -21.79
C GLU A 1089 -60.74 6.87 -21.91
N ILE A 1090 -59.99 6.87 -20.79
CA ILE A 1090 -58.54 7.16 -20.79
C ILE A 1090 -57.77 6.17 -21.66
N LEU A 1091 -58.09 4.87 -21.56
CA LEU A 1091 -57.49 3.83 -22.39
C LEU A 1091 -57.77 4.06 -23.88
N SER A 1092 -58.96 4.55 -24.23
CA SER A 1092 -59.28 4.88 -25.63
C SER A 1092 -58.42 6.03 -26.17
N VAL A 1093 -58.18 7.06 -25.34
CA VAL A 1093 -57.35 8.22 -25.71
C VAL A 1093 -55.89 7.80 -25.89
N LEU A 1094 -55.35 7.03 -24.95
CA LEU A 1094 -53.98 6.52 -25.02
C LEU A 1094 -53.79 5.56 -26.20
N ASN A 1095 -54.75 4.66 -26.43
CA ASN A 1095 -54.68 3.73 -27.54
C ASN A 1095 -54.67 4.47 -28.90
N LYS A 1096 -55.48 5.52 -29.01
CA LYS A 1096 -55.52 6.39 -30.19
C LYS A 1096 -54.24 7.22 -30.35
N GLY A 1097 -53.68 7.75 -29.26
CA GLY A 1097 -52.48 8.59 -29.28
C GLY A 1097 -51.17 7.82 -29.53
N LEU A 1098 -51.09 6.58 -29.04
CA LEU A 1098 -49.87 5.75 -29.11
C LEU A 1098 -49.93 4.67 -30.20
N GLY A 1099 -51.05 4.51 -30.88
CA GLY A 1099 -51.21 3.60 -32.02
C GLY A 1099 -51.10 2.12 -31.67
N TRP A 1100 -51.49 1.71 -30.46
CA TRP A 1100 -51.34 0.32 -30.02
C TRP A 1100 -52.35 -0.61 -30.72
N ALA A 1101 -51.87 -1.77 -31.20
CA ALA A 1101 -52.66 -2.73 -31.98
C ALA A 1101 -53.48 -3.72 -31.11
N THR A 1102 -53.23 -3.77 -29.80
CA THR A 1102 -53.83 -4.75 -28.88
C THR A 1102 -54.95 -4.15 -28.02
N ARG A 1103 -56.06 -4.88 -27.88
CA ARG A 1103 -57.19 -4.51 -27.00
C ARG A 1103 -56.78 -4.58 -25.53
N LEU A 1104 -56.40 -3.44 -24.97
CA LEU A 1104 -56.22 -3.29 -23.52
C LEU A 1104 -57.58 -3.25 -22.81
N THR A 1105 -57.65 -3.83 -21.61
CA THR A 1105 -58.88 -3.88 -20.81
C THR A 1105 -58.86 -2.85 -19.68
N ALA A 1106 -60.01 -2.21 -19.46
CA ALA A 1106 -60.23 -1.32 -18.32
C ALA A 1106 -60.69 -2.06 -17.05
N SER A 1107 -60.86 -3.39 -17.13
CA SER A 1107 -61.26 -4.21 -16.00
C SER A 1107 -60.19 -4.23 -14.90
N THR A 1108 -60.63 -4.25 -13.64
CA THR A 1108 -59.71 -4.38 -12.50
C THR A 1108 -58.97 -5.73 -12.56
N PRO A 1109 -57.63 -5.76 -12.46
CA PRO A 1109 -56.85 -7.00 -12.53
C PRO A 1109 -56.91 -7.77 -11.20
N ASN A 1110 -57.92 -8.61 -11.05
CA ASN A 1110 -58.28 -9.28 -9.79
C ASN A 1110 -57.10 -10.03 -9.13
N ARG A 1111 -56.28 -10.75 -9.91
CA ARG A 1111 -55.14 -11.52 -9.38
C ARG A 1111 -54.06 -10.64 -8.75
N LEU A 1112 -53.81 -9.46 -9.33
CA LEU A 1112 -52.87 -8.48 -8.77
C LEU A 1112 -53.46 -7.84 -7.52
N VAL A 1113 -54.74 -7.47 -7.57
CA VAL A 1113 -55.44 -6.85 -6.43
C VAL A 1113 -55.50 -7.79 -5.23
N GLU A 1114 -55.75 -9.08 -5.43
CA GLU A 1114 -55.79 -10.06 -4.34
C GLU A 1114 -54.42 -10.26 -3.66
N ASN A 1115 -53.33 -10.22 -4.45
CA ASN A 1115 -51.97 -10.55 -3.99
C ASN A 1115 -51.06 -9.32 -3.79
N LEU A 1116 -51.63 -8.12 -3.69
CA LEU A 1116 -50.91 -6.85 -3.55
C LEU A 1116 -49.80 -6.84 -2.48
N GLY A 1117 -50.05 -7.46 -1.32
CA GLY A 1117 -49.09 -7.50 -0.19
C GLY A 1117 -47.93 -8.49 -0.35
N SER A 1118 -48.03 -9.44 -1.29
CA SER A 1118 -46.94 -10.40 -1.58
C SER A 1118 -46.16 -10.06 -2.85
N MET A 1119 -46.75 -9.30 -3.77
CA MET A 1119 -46.12 -8.91 -5.04
C MET A 1119 -45.41 -7.55 -5.00
N LEU A 1120 -45.78 -6.66 -4.06
CA LEU A 1120 -45.19 -5.32 -3.97
C LEU A 1120 -44.57 -5.10 -2.58
N MET A 1121 -43.28 -4.72 -2.57
CA MET A 1121 -42.52 -4.43 -1.35
C MET A 1121 -43.07 -3.24 -0.54
N ALA A 1122 -43.93 -2.41 -1.14
CA ALA A 1122 -44.65 -1.34 -0.47
C ALA A 1122 -46.04 -1.14 -1.11
N ALA A 1123 -47.02 -0.70 -0.31
CA ALA A 1123 -48.36 -0.40 -0.82
C ALA A 1123 -48.31 0.81 -1.78
N PRO A 1124 -48.98 0.74 -2.96
CA PRO A 1124 -49.11 1.89 -3.83
C PRO A 1124 -49.70 3.10 -3.09
N GLN A 1125 -49.21 4.30 -3.40
CA GLN A 1125 -49.79 5.51 -2.82
C GLN A 1125 -51.21 5.72 -3.38
N ILE A 1126 -52.11 6.11 -2.47
CA ILE A 1126 -53.46 6.55 -2.81
C ILE A 1126 -53.42 8.07 -2.71
N SER A 1127 -53.61 8.79 -3.83
CA SER A 1127 -53.82 10.23 -3.76
C SER A 1127 -55.18 10.48 -3.10
N VAL A 1128 -55.21 11.29 -2.04
CA VAL A 1128 -56.46 11.71 -1.41
C VAL A 1128 -56.95 12.93 -2.16
N ASN A 1129 -57.93 12.72 -3.05
CA ASN A 1129 -58.63 13.71 -3.91
C ASN A 1129 -57.77 14.75 -4.62
#